data_AF-A0A080M3Q3-F1
#
_entry.id   AF-A0A080M3Q3-F1
#
_cell.length_a   1.000
_cell.length_b   1.000
_cell.length_c   1.000
_cell.angle_alpha   90.00
_cell.angle_beta   90.00
_cell.angle_gamma   90.00
#
_symmetry.space_group_name_H-M   'P 1'
#
loop_
_entity.id
_entity.type
_entity.pdbx_description
1 polymer ?
#
loop_
_entity_poly.entity_id
_entity_poly.type
_entity_poly.pdbx_seq_one_letter_code
_entity_poly.pdbx_strand_id
1 'polypeptide(L)'
;MPRILTVLLLFLVCMPLAQARSRDLGPVPVDGPAAQATLPDRQKRVIRELACGVEWTFIRQKLTLSERPHEIMIAKAAVIAGLIDPHHRHCETTQVFEVREWENLLPEWPSLQAAIDALDQDLNKLLPPDPARPGQVADTLKRLLNGFATQVFGGACDEVVPQVEPRIVTRADPAGKAVEYRVSYSISPACLERQINSVILDRRFVREGNPGSSGLPCHLFGSPPKADWDMAVTLLTRLTFLLRKAAALHPLTPESADAMDKLQKRLLTLSGGKAQEVHPLWHCGNPDNQYGSARDRLDDNRFYDPDLGRDVDGDAEGSDTGDDFLDFLALLLLFLALILAGIALALLAALLAAIVGPILAAIIITVLTALAVAAEVPQIALGALFGGVEETENHLFMQNSSKYLKNEMLIEESAAIGDTDAVGDYQAYNREIHAWFMERLQRVADEDFAEFNAKPYGRLSFTALLNVHDFACQAGVPPCAGNDAHLVTGVAAVGDLTSAKMALGSNQGRRIVPFRRLAHANTDYTLGKLEKDHSKRAAVASLFDLAGIADHQIAAMQLWAGQTFHGPDGRASEPGLAEMIWEATSNYTPHRLVLDLALVKTPWTQTLHHAGWERYSSGRSWLLTAGGTESGYAQGFRTPTGTIYPSAFIKWSDRGAGVPTTLMVSSGKRLPACEAAGSCVGLPPARLEQPRRQAQFADFIRFEGKIVTWARDEEDEPMSFNDNFCVHGSFACGINMKIPDFLRACMAGSESAALPVGRQFSIIDSANCTWWDNGDATDDVFVVVYEQACKGGNGCGTGAKWGFIEVVPREQAPTRKDLHDQVLAANTANFDEMTSKSGQGTLTYASRSNGVIKFDAHGSWVSEAGGVAQAHGAVPAWPRAQGEVINRTGPASYRIRNPRTGETMHIDFSDKENPKRVLP
;
A
#
# COMPACT_ATOMS: atom_id res chain seq x y z
N MET A 1 13.45 41.78 -2.03
CA MET A 1 13.10 40.38 -1.75
C MET A 1 11.85 39.82 -2.46
N PRO A 2 10.92 40.57 -3.10
CA PRO A 2 9.73 39.93 -3.70
C PRO A 2 9.92 39.42 -5.15
N ARG A 3 11.04 39.70 -5.82
CA ARG A 3 11.30 39.25 -7.21
C ARG A 3 12.00 37.89 -7.34
N ILE A 4 12.56 37.35 -6.25
CA ILE A 4 13.21 36.03 -6.23
C ILE A 4 12.16 34.91 -6.01
N LEU A 5 11.05 35.21 -5.32
CA LEU A 5 9.99 34.24 -5.06
C LEU A 5 9.16 33.91 -6.32
N THR A 6 8.97 34.88 -7.23
CA THR A 6 8.17 34.69 -8.45
C THR A 6 8.89 33.88 -9.53
N VAL A 7 10.23 33.91 -9.56
CA VAL A 7 11.01 33.11 -10.53
C VAL A 7 11.16 31.66 -10.06
N LEU A 8 11.23 31.40 -8.74
CA LEU A 8 11.22 30.05 -8.18
C LEU A 8 9.89 29.31 -8.43
N LEU A 9 8.76 30.03 -8.39
CA LEU A 9 7.42 29.45 -8.59
C LEU A 9 7.10 29.10 -10.05
N LEU A 10 7.78 29.71 -11.02
CA LEU A 10 7.57 29.45 -12.46
C LEU A 10 8.43 28.30 -13.01
N PHE A 11 9.56 27.97 -12.36
CA PHE A 11 10.44 26.85 -12.78
C PHE A 11 10.03 25.49 -12.20
N LEU A 12 9.19 25.45 -11.16
CA LEU A 12 8.58 24.22 -10.63
C LEU A 12 7.55 23.59 -11.58
N VAL A 13 7.16 24.28 -12.66
CA VAL A 13 6.00 23.89 -13.49
C VAL A 13 6.39 23.04 -14.72
N CYS A 14 7.67 22.91 -15.07
CA CYS A 14 8.10 22.22 -16.29
C CYS A 14 9.35 21.33 -16.08
N MET A 15 9.24 20.24 -15.31
CA MET A 15 10.27 19.19 -15.32
C MET A 15 9.88 18.06 -16.27
N PRO A 16 10.76 17.64 -17.21
CA PRO A 16 10.60 16.36 -17.87
C PRO A 16 10.70 15.26 -16.81
N LEU A 17 9.79 14.29 -16.86
CA LEU A 17 9.88 13.02 -16.13
C LEU A 17 11.28 12.44 -16.38
N ALA A 18 12.18 12.54 -15.40
CA ALA A 18 13.39 11.74 -15.37
C ALA A 18 12.95 10.31 -15.66
N GLN A 19 13.47 9.69 -16.72
CA GLN A 19 13.07 8.31 -17.05
C GLN A 19 13.28 7.48 -15.79
N ALA A 20 12.18 7.04 -15.18
CA ALA A 20 12.22 6.23 -13.97
C ALA A 20 13.16 5.06 -14.27
N ARG A 21 14.35 5.08 -13.67
CA ARG A 21 15.41 4.14 -14.00
C ARG A 21 14.98 2.78 -13.51
N SER A 22 14.44 1.98 -14.42
CA SER A 22 13.93 0.67 -14.08
C SER A 22 15.11 -0.27 -13.80
N ARG A 23 15.06 -0.97 -12.67
CA ARG A 23 16.15 -1.84 -12.17
C ARG A 23 15.80 -3.31 -12.31
N ASP A 24 16.80 -4.07 -12.70
CA ASP A 24 16.71 -5.51 -12.89
C ASP A 24 16.92 -6.25 -11.56
N LEU A 25 15.89 -6.95 -11.10
CA LEU A 25 15.96 -7.80 -9.91
C LEU A 25 16.61 -9.16 -10.22
N GLY A 26 16.98 -9.43 -11.46
CA GLY A 26 17.50 -10.71 -11.94
C GLY A 26 16.42 -11.56 -12.60
N PRO A 27 16.76 -12.80 -13.00
CA PRO A 27 15.83 -13.69 -13.67
C PRO A 27 14.57 -13.93 -12.85
N VAL A 28 13.43 -13.89 -13.53
CA VAL A 28 12.13 -14.16 -12.91
C VAL A 28 12.03 -15.66 -12.58
N PRO A 29 11.82 -16.04 -11.32
CA PRO A 29 11.65 -17.43 -10.92
C PRO A 29 10.50 -18.13 -11.65
N VAL A 30 10.70 -19.42 -11.92
CA VAL A 30 9.71 -20.23 -12.63
C VAL A 30 8.64 -20.82 -11.71
N ASP A 31 8.98 -21.05 -10.44
CA ASP A 31 8.15 -21.66 -9.40
C ASP A 31 8.56 -21.16 -7.99
N GLY A 32 7.82 -21.59 -6.96
CA GLY A 32 8.08 -21.20 -5.57
C GLY A 32 9.46 -21.61 -5.03
N PRO A 33 9.94 -22.85 -5.22
CA PRO A 33 11.29 -23.25 -4.84
C PRO A 33 12.39 -22.38 -5.47
N ALA A 34 12.31 -22.10 -6.77
CA ALA A 34 13.26 -21.22 -7.46
C ALA A 34 13.19 -19.80 -6.90
N ALA A 35 11.98 -19.32 -6.58
CA ALA A 35 11.79 -17.99 -5.98
C ALA A 35 12.48 -17.90 -4.63
N GLN A 36 12.23 -18.86 -3.73
CA GLN A 36 12.87 -18.89 -2.43
C GLN A 36 14.41 -18.99 -2.53
N ALA A 37 14.92 -19.85 -3.43
CA ALA A 37 16.36 -20.05 -3.61
C ALA A 37 17.10 -18.80 -4.10
N THR A 38 16.45 -17.98 -4.94
CA THR A 38 17.04 -16.78 -5.55
C THR A 38 16.71 -15.49 -4.78
N LEU A 39 15.87 -15.56 -3.74
CA LEU A 39 15.48 -14.40 -2.93
C LEU A 39 16.68 -13.67 -2.29
N PRO A 40 17.67 -14.34 -1.68
CA PRO A 40 18.83 -13.64 -1.10
C PRO A 40 19.58 -12.76 -2.11
N ASP A 41 19.69 -13.19 -3.36
CA ASP A 41 20.33 -12.40 -4.41
C ASP A 41 19.48 -11.19 -4.82
N ARG A 42 18.14 -11.33 -4.83
CA ARG A 42 17.23 -10.20 -5.05
C ARG A 42 17.29 -9.18 -3.92
N GLN A 43 17.32 -9.63 -2.67
CA GLN A 43 17.47 -8.77 -1.49
C GLN A 43 18.75 -7.94 -1.60
N LYS A 44 19.89 -8.59 -1.89
CA LYS A 44 21.18 -7.91 -2.11
C LYS A 44 21.13 -6.89 -3.24
N ARG A 45 20.43 -7.20 -4.34
CA ARG A 45 20.24 -6.26 -5.47
C ARG A 45 19.45 -5.04 -5.03
N VAL A 46 18.30 -5.21 -4.38
CA VAL A 46 17.49 -4.08 -3.89
C VAL A 46 18.30 -3.21 -2.93
N ILE A 47 18.96 -3.81 -1.93
CA ILE A 47 19.80 -3.07 -0.98
C ILE A 47 20.90 -2.30 -1.72
N ARG A 48 21.62 -2.93 -2.66
CA ARG A 48 22.71 -2.28 -3.41
C ARG A 48 22.21 -1.14 -4.29
N GLU A 49 21.14 -1.38 -5.05
CA GLU A 49 20.57 -0.36 -5.94
C GLU A 49 20.02 0.83 -5.15
N LEU A 50 19.43 0.63 -3.98
CA LEU A 50 18.94 1.75 -3.17
C LEU A 50 20.06 2.43 -2.36
N ALA A 51 21.04 1.68 -1.86
CA ALA A 51 22.16 2.27 -1.10
C ALA A 51 23.04 3.17 -1.98
N CYS A 52 23.18 2.84 -3.27
CA CYS A 52 24.19 3.45 -4.15
C CYS A 52 23.64 3.88 -5.51
N GLY A 53 22.71 3.11 -6.08
CA GLY A 53 22.06 3.35 -7.38
C GLY A 53 21.21 4.63 -7.44
N VAL A 54 20.92 5.24 -6.30
CA VAL A 54 20.13 6.49 -6.15
C VAL A 54 20.87 7.55 -5.34
N GLU A 55 22.20 7.54 -5.38
CA GLU A 55 23.05 8.48 -4.62
C GLU A 55 22.67 9.96 -4.83
N TRP A 56 22.26 10.30 -6.04
CA TRP A 56 21.80 11.66 -6.32
C TRP A 56 20.48 12.01 -5.62
N THR A 57 19.51 11.10 -5.63
CA THR A 57 18.25 11.23 -4.88
C THR A 57 18.53 11.43 -3.40
N PHE A 58 19.48 10.67 -2.85
CA PHE A 58 19.91 10.80 -1.46
C PHE A 58 20.46 12.20 -1.14
N ILE A 59 21.38 12.72 -1.98
CA ILE A 59 21.96 14.05 -1.76
C ILE A 59 20.87 15.13 -1.82
N ARG A 60 19.96 15.07 -2.80
CA ARG A 60 18.83 15.99 -2.90
C ARG A 60 17.98 15.98 -1.63
N GLN A 61 17.60 14.80 -1.17
CA GLN A 61 16.80 14.62 0.04
C GLN A 61 17.55 15.07 1.30
N LYS A 62 18.88 14.90 1.37
CA LYS A 62 19.72 15.43 2.45
C LYS A 62 19.78 16.96 2.45
N LEU A 63 19.82 17.60 1.28
CA LEU A 63 19.86 19.05 1.17
C LEU A 63 18.53 19.69 1.57
N THR A 64 17.40 19.13 1.11
CA THR A 64 16.07 19.69 1.41
C THR A 64 15.48 19.23 2.73
N LEU A 65 15.74 17.97 3.12
CA LEU A 65 15.10 17.22 4.21
C LEU A 65 13.56 17.18 4.18
N SER A 66 12.94 17.67 3.10
CA SER A 66 11.48 17.69 2.93
C SER A 66 10.90 16.31 2.65
N GLU A 67 11.65 15.45 1.95
CA GLU A 67 11.24 14.08 1.57
C GLU A 67 12.00 13.00 2.36
N ARG A 68 12.70 13.40 3.45
CA ARG A 68 13.53 12.59 4.36
C ARG A 68 14.03 11.22 3.83
N PRO A 69 15.36 11.01 3.67
CA PRO A 69 15.92 9.87 2.95
C PRO A 69 15.94 8.53 3.73
N HIS A 70 14.91 8.21 4.53
CA HIS A 70 14.96 7.10 5.48
C HIS A 70 15.18 5.73 4.80
N GLU A 71 14.47 5.44 3.72
CA GLU A 71 14.57 4.17 2.99
C GLU A 71 15.97 3.99 2.40
N ILE A 72 16.56 5.07 1.88
CA ILE A 72 17.94 5.06 1.39
C ILE A 72 18.92 4.87 2.56
N MET A 73 18.68 5.52 3.71
CA MET A 73 19.50 5.32 4.91
C MET A 73 19.41 3.88 5.42
N ILE A 74 18.24 3.25 5.40
CA ILE A 74 18.05 1.83 5.73
C ILE A 74 18.88 0.95 4.79
N ALA A 75 18.87 1.22 3.48
CA ALA A 75 19.69 0.48 2.53
C ALA A 75 21.20 0.65 2.79
N LYS A 76 21.65 1.89 3.03
CA LYS A 76 23.05 2.17 3.38
C LYS A 76 23.45 1.49 4.70
N ALA A 77 22.57 1.51 5.70
CA ALA A 77 22.76 0.82 6.99
C ALA A 77 22.83 -0.70 6.82
N ALA A 78 22.00 -1.27 5.95
CA ALA A 78 22.02 -2.69 5.62
C ALA A 78 23.34 -3.15 5.00
N VAL A 79 23.96 -2.33 4.12
CA VAL A 79 25.30 -2.60 3.57
C VAL A 79 26.32 -2.71 4.70
N ILE A 80 26.42 -1.69 5.56
CA ILE A 80 27.41 -1.67 6.65
C ILE A 80 27.10 -2.68 7.77
N ALA A 81 25.85 -3.13 7.88
CA ALA A 81 25.43 -4.23 8.76
C ALA A 81 25.74 -5.63 8.20
N GLY A 82 26.44 -5.72 7.05
CA GLY A 82 26.89 -6.98 6.46
C GLY A 82 25.76 -7.80 5.80
N LEU A 83 24.65 -7.17 5.41
CA LEU A 83 23.59 -7.85 4.65
C LEU A 83 23.96 -8.06 3.17
N ILE A 84 25.02 -7.39 2.70
CA ILE A 84 25.66 -7.64 1.41
C ILE A 84 27.05 -8.25 1.67
N ASP A 85 27.49 -9.13 0.76
CA ASP A 85 28.76 -9.85 0.85
C ASP A 85 29.95 -8.88 1.07
N PRO A 86 30.76 -9.06 2.13
CA PRO A 86 31.92 -8.22 2.43
C PRO A 86 33.03 -8.24 1.36
N HIS A 87 33.01 -9.18 0.42
CA HIS A 87 33.91 -9.15 -0.75
C HIS A 87 33.58 -8.00 -1.71
N HIS A 88 32.37 -7.44 -1.66
CA HIS A 88 32.00 -6.19 -2.32
C HIS A 88 32.29 -5.02 -1.37
N ARG A 89 33.58 -4.82 -1.04
CA ARG A 89 34.02 -3.77 -0.11
C ARG A 89 33.59 -2.36 -0.51
N HIS A 90 33.26 -2.17 -1.78
CA HIS A 90 32.67 -0.94 -2.29
C HIS A 90 31.29 -1.23 -2.84
N CYS A 91 30.35 -0.35 -2.53
CA CYS A 91 29.06 -0.39 -3.17
C CYS A 91 29.16 0.34 -4.51
N GLU A 92 29.25 -0.44 -5.58
CA GLU A 92 29.46 0.06 -6.93
C GLU A 92 28.16 0.05 -7.74
N THR A 93 27.93 1.14 -8.47
CA THR A 93 26.81 1.27 -9.40
C THR A 93 27.15 2.24 -10.52
N THR A 94 26.33 2.24 -11.56
CA THR A 94 26.46 3.17 -12.67
C THR A 94 25.12 3.83 -12.94
N GLN A 95 25.14 5.14 -13.07
CA GLN A 95 24.00 6.01 -13.32
C GLN A 95 24.23 6.76 -14.64
N VAL A 96 23.19 6.93 -15.45
CA VAL A 96 23.29 7.64 -16.74
C VAL A 96 22.48 8.91 -16.64
N PHE A 97 23.13 10.06 -16.85
CA PHE A 97 22.53 11.37 -16.76
C PHE A 97 22.54 12.08 -18.11
N GLU A 98 21.47 12.80 -18.42
CA GLU A 98 21.47 13.81 -19.47
C GLU A 98 21.85 15.18 -18.89
N VAL A 99 22.55 16.03 -19.68
CA VAL A 99 22.99 17.38 -19.22
C VAL A 99 21.83 18.23 -18.69
N ARG A 100 20.66 18.16 -19.34
CA ARG A 100 19.45 18.90 -18.92
C ARG A 100 18.86 18.42 -17.60
N GLU A 101 19.10 17.16 -17.21
CA GLU A 101 18.69 16.69 -15.90
C GLU A 101 19.45 17.46 -14.82
N TRP A 102 20.72 17.79 -15.04
CA TRP A 102 21.53 18.58 -14.13
C TRP A 102 21.03 20.02 -13.98
N GLU A 103 20.58 20.69 -15.04
CA GLU A 103 20.12 22.09 -14.99
C GLU A 103 18.95 22.30 -14.02
N ASN A 104 18.03 21.34 -13.93
CA ASN A 104 16.89 21.38 -13.00
C ASN A 104 17.28 21.19 -11.52
N LEU A 105 18.51 20.75 -11.28
CA LEU A 105 18.99 20.27 -9.98
C LEU A 105 19.89 21.28 -9.25
N LEU A 106 20.31 22.33 -9.94
CA LEU A 106 21.41 23.21 -9.54
C LEU A 106 21.06 24.65 -9.07
N PRO A 107 19.80 25.09 -8.88
CA PRO A 107 19.54 26.48 -8.47
C PRO A 107 20.17 26.86 -7.13
N GLU A 108 20.59 25.88 -6.30
CA GLU A 108 21.26 26.14 -5.03
C GLU A 108 22.80 26.27 -5.14
N TRP A 109 23.42 25.94 -6.28
CA TRP A 109 24.88 25.84 -6.43
C TRP A 109 25.42 26.56 -7.68
N PRO A 110 25.60 27.88 -7.61
CA PRO A 110 26.01 28.70 -8.77
C PRO A 110 27.34 28.29 -9.41
N SER A 111 28.27 27.69 -8.66
CA SER A 111 29.56 27.24 -9.19
C SER A 111 29.46 25.96 -10.04
N LEU A 112 28.62 25.01 -9.63
CA LEU A 112 28.35 23.79 -10.39
C LEU A 112 27.45 24.09 -11.59
N GLN A 113 26.45 24.96 -11.42
CA GLN A 113 25.67 25.52 -12.53
C GLN A 113 26.58 26.22 -13.53
N ALA A 114 27.46 27.14 -13.10
CA ALA A 114 28.38 27.84 -13.99
C ALA A 114 29.35 26.89 -14.71
N ALA A 115 29.81 25.82 -14.05
CA ALA A 115 30.65 24.80 -14.66
C ALA A 115 29.90 24.00 -15.73
N ILE A 116 28.62 23.68 -15.49
CA ILE A 116 27.76 22.94 -16.42
C ILE A 116 27.31 23.83 -17.57
N ASP A 117 26.96 25.09 -17.31
CA ASP A 117 26.62 26.09 -18.33
C ASP A 117 27.82 26.37 -19.25
N ALA A 118 29.03 26.46 -18.69
CA ALA A 118 30.26 26.58 -19.48
C ALA A 118 30.49 25.33 -20.35
N LEU A 119 30.19 24.14 -19.81
CA LEU A 119 30.23 22.87 -20.52
C LEU A 119 29.24 22.81 -21.69
N ASP A 120 27.98 23.18 -21.46
CA ASP A 120 26.89 23.12 -22.43
C ASP A 120 27.11 24.14 -23.55
N GLN A 121 27.55 25.36 -23.20
CA GLN A 121 27.94 26.38 -24.17
C GLN A 121 29.12 25.95 -25.05
N ASP A 122 30.03 25.11 -24.56
CA ASP A 122 31.14 24.58 -25.35
C ASP A 122 30.74 23.36 -26.19
N LEU A 123 29.86 22.48 -25.69
CA LEU A 123 29.33 21.31 -26.40
C LEU A 123 28.45 21.72 -27.60
N ASN A 124 27.53 22.68 -27.40
CA ASN A 124 26.58 23.13 -28.42
C ASN A 124 27.26 23.94 -29.56
N LYS A 125 28.49 24.43 -29.36
CA LYS A 125 29.26 25.15 -30.40
C LYS A 125 30.12 24.23 -31.29
N LEU A 126 30.20 22.92 -31.01
CA LEU A 126 31.22 22.03 -31.58
C LEU A 126 30.64 20.84 -32.36
N LEU A 127 29.75 21.10 -33.31
CA LEU A 127 29.56 20.19 -34.44
C LEU A 127 30.55 20.60 -35.56
N PRO A 128 31.63 19.83 -35.82
CA PRO A 128 31.85 18.41 -35.46
C PRO A 128 32.71 18.19 -34.20
N PRO A 129 32.54 17.03 -33.51
CA PRO A 129 33.13 16.77 -32.20
C PRO A 129 34.64 16.55 -32.28
N ASP A 130 35.39 17.34 -31.50
CA ASP A 130 36.75 17.01 -31.10
C ASP A 130 36.70 15.79 -30.15
N PRO A 131 37.22 14.62 -30.55
CA PRO A 131 37.09 13.38 -29.77
C PRO A 131 37.86 13.40 -28.43
N ALA A 132 38.78 14.35 -28.20
CA ALA A 132 39.54 14.46 -26.96
C ALA A 132 38.80 15.23 -25.85
N ARG A 133 37.85 16.10 -26.19
CA ARG A 133 37.16 16.99 -25.23
C ARG A 133 36.15 16.30 -24.31
N PRO A 134 35.37 15.30 -24.75
CA PRO A 134 34.47 14.57 -23.86
C PRO A 134 35.19 13.95 -22.65
N GLY A 135 36.45 13.54 -22.80
CA GLY A 135 37.29 13.04 -21.70
C GLY A 135 37.66 14.12 -20.67
N GLN A 136 38.05 15.32 -21.11
CA GLN A 136 38.37 16.44 -20.20
C GLN A 136 37.13 16.89 -19.41
N VAL A 137 35.98 16.87 -20.07
CA VAL A 137 34.68 17.15 -19.45
C VAL A 137 34.37 16.09 -18.39
N ALA A 138 34.51 14.81 -18.73
CA ALA A 138 34.30 13.72 -17.79
C ALA A 138 35.22 13.81 -16.56
N ASP A 139 36.51 14.14 -16.74
CA ASP A 139 37.45 14.35 -15.63
C ASP A 139 37.08 15.55 -14.75
N THR A 140 36.58 16.63 -15.36
CA THR A 140 36.13 17.81 -14.64
C THR A 140 34.87 17.51 -13.83
N LEU A 141 33.89 16.82 -14.43
CA LEU A 141 32.69 16.35 -13.73
C LEU A 141 33.06 15.42 -12.58
N LYS A 142 33.94 14.44 -12.81
CA LYS A 142 34.45 13.54 -11.75
C LYS A 142 35.00 14.33 -10.57
N ARG A 143 35.90 15.31 -10.82
CA ARG A 143 36.47 16.15 -9.75
C ARG A 143 35.42 16.98 -9.01
N LEU A 144 34.47 17.59 -9.73
CA LEU A 144 33.42 18.41 -9.13
C LEU A 144 32.47 17.57 -8.26
N LEU A 145 32.08 16.38 -8.73
CA LEU A 145 31.20 15.48 -7.98
C LEU A 145 31.87 14.94 -6.72
N ASN A 146 33.15 14.56 -6.79
CA ASN A 146 33.91 14.13 -5.61
C ASN A 146 34.15 15.30 -4.64
N GLY A 147 34.49 16.48 -5.14
CA GLY A 147 34.61 17.69 -4.32
C GLY A 147 33.30 18.05 -3.62
N PHE A 148 32.17 17.88 -4.30
CA PHE A 148 30.84 18.08 -3.74
C PHE A 148 30.52 17.06 -2.65
N ALA A 149 30.71 15.76 -2.90
CA ALA A 149 30.52 14.72 -1.89
C ALA A 149 31.39 14.98 -0.65
N THR A 150 32.65 15.39 -0.86
CA THR A 150 33.56 15.80 0.23
C THR A 150 33.04 17.02 0.99
N GLN A 151 32.47 18.01 0.31
CA GLN A 151 31.94 19.21 0.96
C GLN A 151 30.68 18.90 1.78
N VAL A 152 29.78 18.05 1.26
CA VAL A 152 28.51 17.72 1.93
C VAL A 152 28.73 16.72 3.07
N PHE A 153 29.55 15.70 2.83
CA PHE A 153 29.69 14.57 3.75
C PHE A 153 31.05 14.53 4.45
N GLY A 154 32.09 15.22 3.97
CA GLY A 154 33.43 15.20 4.57
C GLY A 154 34.39 14.22 3.88
N GLY A 155 35.62 14.16 4.39
CA GLY A 155 36.76 13.48 3.74
C GLY A 155 36.62 11.96 3.59
N ALA A 156 35.69 11.30 4.30
CA ALA A 156 35.41 9.88 4.07
C ALA A 156 34.78 9.59 2.69
N CYS A 157 34.27 10.65 2.04
CA CYS A 157 33.60 10.63 0.74
C CYS A 157 34.40 11.42 -0.32
N ASP A 158 35.74 11.32 -0.30
CA ASP A 158 36.64 11.99 -1.23
C ASP A 158 36.73 11.33 -2.62
N GLU A 159 36.39 10.05 -2.71
CA GLU A 159 36.38 9.29 -3.97
C GLU A 159 35.08 8.47 -4.14
N VAL A 160 33.93 9.16 -4.26
CA VAL A 160 32.61 8.51 -4.47
C VAL A 160 32.34 8.24 -5.95
N VAL A 161 32.91 9.03 -6.85
CA VAL A 161 32.79 8.92 -8.30
C VAL A 161 34.14 8.48 -8.87
N PRO A 162 34.39 7.17 -9.03
CA PRO A 162 35.62 6.67 -9.64
C PRO A 162 35.70 6.97 -11.15
N GLN A 163 34.55 7.09 -11.83
CA GLN A 163 34.54 7.17 -13.29
C GLN A 163 33.34 7.97 -13.82
N VAL A 164 33.59 8.75 -14.88
CA VAL A 164 32.56 9.36 -15.73
C VAL A 164 32.91 9.01 -17.18
N GLU A 165 31.95 8.46 -17.93
CA GLU A 165 32.10 8.08 -19.34
C GLU A 165 31.11 8.87 -20.20
N PRO A 166 31.56 9.67 -21.18
CA PRO A 166 30.67 10.32 -22.12
C PRO A 166 30.18 9.32 -23.17
N ARG A 167 28.89 9.40 -23.53
CA ARG A 167 28.25 8.57 -24.57
C ARG A 167 27.46 9.45 -25.52
N ILE A 168 27.77 9.37 -26.81
CA ILE A 168 26.98 10.04 -27.84
C ILE A 168 25.79 9.15 -28.19
N VAL A 169 24.58 9.64 -27.93
CA VAL A 169 23.32 8.97 -28.28
C VAL A 169 22.66 9.69 -29.45
N THR A 170 22.21 8.92 -30.42
CA THR A 170 21.40 9.45 -31.53
C THR A 170 19.95 9.46 -31.09
N ARG A 171 19.34 10.66 -31.01
CA ARG A 171 17.90 10.80 -30.72
C ARG A 171 17.07 10.55 -31.97
N ALA A 172 15.84 10.09 -31.75
CA ALA A 172 14.83 9.96 -32.80
C ALA A 172 14.20 11.30 -33.19
N ASP A 173 14.44 12.36 -32.41
CA ASP A 173 13.96 13.71 -32.71
C ASP A 173 14.82 14.39 -33.80
N PRO A 174 14.33 15.47 -34.44
CA PRO A 174 15.08 16.19 -35.46
C PRO A 174 16.28 16.98 -34.91
N ALA A 175 16.46 17.05 -33.58
CA ALA A 175 17.49 17.88 -32.94
C ALA A 175 18.88 17.21 -32.95
N GLY A 176 19.01 15.98 -33.44
CA GLY A 176 20.31 15.36 -33.66
C GLY A 176 20.96 14.85 -32.37
N LYS A 177 22.19 14.35 -32.51
CA LYS A 177 22.92 13.61 -31.47
C LYS A 177 22.98 14.38 -30.14
N ALA A 178 22.70 13.70 -29.03
CA ALA A 178 22.90 14.20 -27.66
C ALA A 178 24.12 13.51 -27.02
N VAL A 179 24.69 14.14 -26.00
CA VAL A 179 25.72 13.52 -25.15
C VAL A 179 25.10 13.16 -23.81
N GLU A 180 25.10 11.87 -23.49
CA GLU A 180 24.81 11.30 -22.17
C GLU A 180 26.13 11.14 -21.39
N TYR A 181 26.08 11.30 -20.07
CA TYR A 181 27.20 10.98 -19.19
C TYR A 181 26.83 9.81 -18.29
N ARG A 182 27.64 8.75 -18.37
CA ARG A 182 27.55 7.59 -17.49
C ARG A 182 28.48 7.81 -16.31
N VAL A 183 27.92 8.06 -15.14
CA VAL A 183 28.64 8.28 -13.88
C VAL A 183 28.62 6.99 -13.08
N SER A 184 29.79 6.42 -12.81
CA SER A 184 29.92 5.29 -11.89
C SER A 184 30.19 5.81 -10.49
N TYR A 185 29.45 5.28 -9.52
CA TYR A 185 29.64 5.53 -8.10
C TYR A 185 30.28 4.30 -7.45
N SER A 186 31.21 4.53 -6.54
CA SER A 186 31.82 3.52 -5.68
C SER A 186 31.90 4.10 -4.27
N ILE A 187 30.97 3.68 -3.41
CA ILE A 187 30.82 4.27 -2.07
C ILE A 187 31.45 3.32 -1.06
N SER A 188 32.44 3.82 -0.31
CA SER A 188 33.09 3.07 0.76
C SER A 188 32.16 2.90 1.97
N PRO A 189 32.35 1.87 2.81
CA PRO A 189 31.59 1.71 4.06
C PRO A 189 31.70 2.93 4.98
N ALA A 190 32.89 3.53 5.06
CA ALA A 190 33.11 4.75 5.82
C ALA A 190 32.33 5.95 5.26
N CYS A 191 32.23 6.09 3.93
CA CYS A 191 31.39 7.12 3.32
C CYS A 191 29.90 6.86 3.55
N LEU A 192 29.43 5.61 3.44
CA LEU A 192 28.03 5.24 3.73
C LEU A 192 27.64 5.58 5.18
N GLU A 193 28.49 5.22 6.14
CA GLU A 193 28.32 5.55 7.56
C GLU A 193 28.27 7.06 7.76
N ARG A 194 29.23 7.80 7.19
CA ARG A 194 29.29 9.27 7.28
C ARG A 194 28.06 9.94 6.66
N GLN A 195 27.54 9.42 5.55
CA GLN A 195 26.32 9.90 4.91
C GLN A 195 25.11 9.78 5.82
N ILE A 196 24.93 8.61 6.46
CA ILE A 196 23.87 8.37 7.44
C ILE A 196 24.02 9.34 8.61
N ASN A 197 25.21 9.41 9.22
CA ASN A 197 25.50 10.29 10.34
C ASN A 197 25.20 11.75 10.02
N SER A 198 25.58 12.21 8.83
CA SER A 198 25.34 13.59 8.40
C SER A 198 23.85 13.95 8.35
N VAL A 199 22.98 13.01 7.96
CA VAL A 199 21.52 13.22 7.97
C VAL A 199 21.03 13.27 9.41
N ILE A 200 21.39 12.27 10.22
CA ILE A 200 20.92 12.17 11.61
C ILE A 200 21.34 13.40 12.41
N LEU A 201 22.60 13.82 12.30
CA LEU A 201 23.17 14.95 13.05
C LEU A 201 22.74 16.33 12.51
N ASP A 202 22.05 16.40 11.37
CA ASP A 202 21.50 17.67 10.87
C ASP A 202 20.53 18.26 11.88
N ARG A 203 20.67 19.56 12.18
CA ARG A 203 19.79 20.26 13.14
C ARG A 203 18.36 20.38 12.63
N ARG A 204 18.14 20.27 11.32
CA ARG A 204 16.82 20.27 10.69
C ARG A 204 16.15 18.89 10.75
N PHE A 205 16.92 17.84 11.01
CA PHE A 205 16.39 16.49 11.19
C PHE A 205 15.90 16.33 12.65
N VAL A 206 14.66 16.73 12.86
CA VAL A 206 13.97 16.79 14.16
C VAL A 206 12.61 16.11 14.10
N ARG A 207 11.92 16.02 15.25
CA ARG A 207 10.54 15.56 15.30
C ARG A 207 9.62 16.48 14.49
N GLU A 208 8.71 15.90 13.73
CA GLU A 208 7.63 16.60 13.00
C GLU A 208 6.28 16.06 13.48
N GLY A 209 5.73 16.65 14.54
CA GLY A 209 4.40 16.29 15.04
C GLY A 209 4.39 15.25 16.16
N ASN A 210 3.18 14.79 16.50
CA ASN A 210 2.93 13.80 17.54
C ASN A 210 2.69 12.39 16.93
N PRO A 211 2.89 11.32 17.72
CA PRO A 211 2.45 9.97 17.32
C PRO A 211 0.91 9.89 17.23
N GLY A 212 0.41 9.12 16.26
CA GLY A 212 -1.03 8.89 16.09
C GLY A 212 -1.60 9.55 14.84
N SER A 213 -2.90 9.39 14.60
CA SER A 213 -3.53 9.82 13.35
C SER A 213 -3.64 11.34 13.22
N SER A 214 -3.23 11.89 12.08
CA SER A 214 -3.39 13.32 11.77
C SER A 214 -4.86 13.73 11.57
N GLY A 215 -5.21 14.93 12.02
CA GLY A 215 -6.51 15.55 11.73
C GLY A 215 -7.69 14.91 12.45
N LEU A 216 -7.43 14.07 13.47
CA LEU A 216 -8.49 13.60 14.36
C LEU A 216 -9.13 14.80 15.08
N PRO A 217 -10.45 14.78 15.32
CA PRO A 217 -11.18 15.84 16.02
C PRO A 217 -10.98 15.74 17.54
N CYS A 218 -9.78 15.39 17.98
CA CYS A 218 -9.36 15.56 19.36
C CYS A 218 -8.66 16.92 19.46
N HIS A 219 -8.79 17.61 20.60
CA HIS A 219 -8.65 19.08 20.74
C HIS A 219 -9.85 19.86 20.18
N LEU A 220 -11.03 19.68 20.80
CA LEU A 220 -12.23 20.52 20.61
C LEU A 220 -11.95 22.04 20.56
N PHE A 221 -10.86 22.50 21.18
CA PHE A 221 -10.43 23.90 21.22
C PHE A 221 -8.97 24.02 20.78
N GLY A 222 -8.71 23.96 19.48
CA GLY A 222 -7.37 24.13 18.93
C GLY A 222 -7.28 23.79 17.45
N SER A 223 -6.13 24.07 16.84
CA SER A 223 -5.80 23.44 15.55
C SER A 223 -5.44 21.99 15.81
N PRO A 224 -5.97 21.02 15.05
CA PRO A 224 -5.59 19.63 15.20
C PRO A 224 -4.06 19.52 15.04
N PRO A 225 -3.35 18.84 15.96
CA PRO A 225 -1.91 18.72 15.87
C PRO A 225 -1.54 18.02 14.57
N LYS A 226 -0.40 18.41 13.98
CA LYS A 226 0.26 17.58 12.98
C LYS A 226 0.66 16.29 13.69
N ALA A 227 0.14 15.15 13.25
CA ALA A 227 0.47 13.85 13.82
C ALA A 227 1.24 13.02 12.77
N ASP A 228 1.20 11.70 12.82
CA ASP A 228 1.93 10.75 11.97
C ASP A 228 3.43 10.60 12.26
N TRP A 229 3.90 11.08 13.42
CA TRP A 229 5.30 10.91 13.82
C TRP A 229 5.72 9.43 13.92
N ASP A 230 4.79 8.55 14.29
CA ASP A 230 5.00 7.11 14.40
C ASP A 230 5.36 6.42 13.07
N MET A 231 5.00 7.01 11.92
CA MET A 231 5.52 6.57 10.62
C MET A 231 7.04 6.74 10.54
N ALA A 232 7.54 7.91 10.95
CA ALA A 232 8.97 8.18 11.01
C ALA A 232 9.66 7.32 12.09
N VAL A 233 9.05 7.16 13.27
CA VAL A 233 9.63 6.33 14.35
C VAL A 233 9.77 4.87 13.92
N THR A 234 8.83 4.32 13.16
CA THR A 234 8.91 2.95 12.66
C THR A 234 10.11 2.76 11.71
N LEU A 235 10.34 3.73 10.81
CA LEU A 235 11.53 3.77 9.94
C LEU A 235 12.84 3.90 10.74
N LEU A 236 12.86 4.85 11.68
CA LEU A 236 14.02 5.11 12.54
C LEU A 236 14.34 3.92 13.44
N THR A 237 13.33 3.15 13.88
CA THR A 237 13.51 1.92 14.65
C THR A 237 14.29 0.92 13.82
N ARG A 238 13.88 0.65 12.58
CA ARG A 238 14.61 -0.26 11.68
C ARG A 238 16.04 0.19 11.43
N LEU A 239 16.22 1.48 11.12
CA LEU A 239 17.54 2.09 10.94
C LEU A 239 18.42 1.87 12.19
N THR A 240 17.88 2.10 13.39
CA THR A 240 18.59 1.93 14.66
C THR A 240 19.11 0.50 14.81
N PHE A 241 18.27 -0.51 14.60
CA PHE A 241 18.67 -1.91 14.76
C PHE A 241 19.69 -2.37 13.70
N LEU A 242 19.59 -1.85 12.47
CA LEU A 242 20.62 -2.09 11.44
C LEU A 242 21.95 -1.44 11.82
N LEU A 243 21.94 -0.21 12.34
CA LEU A 243 23.16 0.47 12.79
C LEU A 243 23.77 -0.21 14.03
N ARG A 244 22.96 -0.71 14.97
CA ARG A 244 23.44 -1.54 16.09
C ARG A 244 24.09 -2.83 15.59
N LYS A 245 23.51 -3.48 14.58
CA LYS A 245 24.13 -4.64 13.93
C LYS A 245 25.45 -4.29 13.27
N ALA A 246 25.54 -3.15 12.59
CA ALA A 246 26.80 -2.66 12.02
C ALA A 246 27.85 -2.37 13.10
N ALA A 247 27.46 -1.77 14.23
CA ALA A 247 28.31 -1.50 15.38
C ALA A 247 28.90 -2.77 16.02
N ALA A 248 28.19 -3.90 15.91
CA ALA A 248 28.70 -5.20 16.36
C ALA A 248 29.77 -5.79 15.42
N LEU A 249 29.82 -5.37 14.16
CA LEU A 249 30.81 -5.79 13.17
C LEU A 249 32.03 -4.86 13.13
N HIS A 250 31.81 -3.57 13.39
CA HIS A 250 32.83 -2.51 13.28
C HIS A 250 32.72 -1.54 14.46
N PRO A 251 33.85 -1.15 15.09
CA PRO A 251 33.83 -0.15 16.15
C PRO A 251 33.21 1.17 15.66
N LEU A 252 32.30 1.73 16.45
CA LEU A 252 31.69 3.03 16.13
C LEU A 252 32.74 4.14 16.13
N THR A 253 32.71 5.00 15.12
CA THR A 253 33.42 6.29 15.18
C THR A 253 32.75 7.21 16.22
N PRO A 254 33.46 8.24 16.75
CA PRO A 254 32.84 9.20 17.66
C PRO A 254 31.58 9.86 17.09
N GLU A 255 31.59 10.21 15.80
CA GLU A 255 30.42 10.77 15.13
C GLU A 255 29.27 9.76 15.03
N SER A 256 29.57 8.50 14.75
CA SER A 256 28.55 7.45 14.68
C SER A 256 27.94 7.19 16.06
N ALA A 257 28.74 7.27 17.11
CA ALA A 257 28.24 7.23 18.49
C ALA A 257 27.30 8.40 18.79
N ASP A 258 27.67 9.63 18.39
CA ASP A 258 26.82 10.82 18.55
C ASP A 258 25.51 10.72 17.74
N ALA A 259 25.59 10.19 16.51
CA ALA A 259 24.42 9.97 15.66
C ALA A 259 23.48 8.92 16.27
N MET A 260 24.03 7.80 16.75
CA MET A 260 23.27 6.77 17.46
C MET A 260 22.64 7.30 18.75
N ASP A 261 23.37 8.13 19.51
CA ASP A 261 22.85 8.77 20.72
C ASP A 261 21.67 9.69 20.40
N LYS A 262 21.80 10.57 19.39
CA LYS A 262 20.70 11.42 18.94
C LYS A 262 19.51 10.59 18.47
N LEU A 263 19.74 9.54 17.68
CA LEU A 263 18.69 8.65 17.20
C LEU A 263 17.93 8.03 18.37
N GLN A 264 18.66 7.42 19.31
CA GLN A 264 18.08 6.69 20.44
C GLN A 264 17.43 7.59 21.48
N LYS A 265 18.00 8.76 21.78
CA LYS A 265 17.53 9.64 22.87
C LYS A 265 16.60 10.75 22.41
N ARG A 266 16.66 11.17 21.14
CA ARG A 266 15.89 12.33 20.64
C ARG A 266 14.91 12.02 19.54
N LEU A 267 15.11 10.95 18.76
CA LEU A 267 14.27 10.67 17.58
C LEU A 267 13.40 9.42 17.77
N LEU A 268 13.87 8.42 18.50
CA LEU A 268 13.04 7.30 18.99
C LEU A 268 12.28 7.73 20.24
N THR A 269 11.20 8.46 20.03
CA THR A 269 10.42 9.10 21.11
C THR A 269 9.40 8.18 21.77
N LEU A 270 9.25 6.94 21.31
CA LEU A 270 8.21 6.01 21.76
C LEU A 270 8.79 4.95 22.68
N SER A 271 8.37 4.94 23.94
CA SER A 271 8.63 3.91 24.95
C SER A 271 7.49 3.84 25.97
N GLY A 272 7.60 2.97 26.98
CA GLY A 272 6.56 2.79 27.99
C GLY A 272 5.54 1.71 27.63
N GLY A 273 4.38 1.73 28.28
CA GLY A 273 3.29 0.76 28.10
C GLY A 273 2.61 0.83 26.73
N LYS A 274 1.63 -0.05 26.50
CA LYS A 274 0.92 -0.12 25.21
C LYS A 274 0.22 1.20 24.86
N ALA A 275 0.16 1.52 23.57
CA ALA A 275 -0.56 2.67 23.05
C ALA A 275 -2.07 2.58 23.37
N GLN A 276 -2.69 3.75 23.56
CA GLN A 276 -4.13 3.84 23.79
C GLN A 276 -4.90 3.61 22.48
N GLU A 277 -5.89 2.73 22.49
CA GLU A 277 -6.73 2.45 21.32
C GLU A 277 -7.83 3.49 21.11
N VAL A 278 -8.17 4.25 22.16
CA VAL A 278 -9.28 5.21 22.17
C VAL A 278 -8.78 6.47 22.85
N HIS A 279 -8.76 7.57 22.10
CA HIS A 279 -8.34 8.88 22.57
C HIS A 279 -9.56 9.70 22.98
N PRO A 280 -9.57 10.32 24.17
CA PRO A 280 -10.65 11.21 24.52
C PRO A 280 -10.66 12.47 23.63
N LEU A 281 -11.81 13.13 23.47
CA LEU A 281 -11.92 14.30 22.58
C LEU A 281 -11.07 15.51 22.97
N TRP A 282 -10.58 15.55 24.21
CA TRP A 282 -9.73 16.62 24.69
C TRP A 282 -8.23 16.35 24.50
N HIS A 283 -7.84 15.14 24.11
CA HIS A 283 -6.42 14.78 23.95
C HIS A 283 -6.19 13.87 22.74
N CYS A 284 -5.39 14.32 21.77
CA CYS A 284 -4.97 13.49 20.64
C CYS A 284 -3.64 12.81 20.90
N GLY A 285 -3.62 11.50 20.65
CA GLY A 285 -2.40 10.75 20.52
C GLY A 285 -1.82 10.33 21.86
N ASN A 286 -0.74 9.58 21.79
CA ASN A 286 -0.02 9.15 22.95
C ASN A 286 0.99 10.26 23.33
N PRO A 287 0.77 11.02 24.42
CA PRO A 287 1.59 12.19 24.75
C PRO A 287 2.98 11.83 25.22
N ASP A 288 3.26 10.53 25.44
CA ASP A 288 4.54 9.91 25.81
C ASP A 288 5.65 10.26 24.81
N ASN A 289 6.01 11.52 24.73
CA ASN A 289 7.13 12.05 24.01
C ASN A 289 8.32 11.94 24.94
N GLN A 290 8.75 10.70 25.16
CA GLN A 290 9.80 10.39 26.10
C GLN A 290 11.16 10.60 25.44
N TYR A 291 11.85 11.66 25.86
CA TYR A 291 13.22 11.97 25.42
C TYR A 291 14.23 11.57 26.50
N GLY A 292 15.51 11.50 26.12
CA GLY A 292 16.60 11.32 27.07
C GLY A 292 17.02 9.87 27.30
N SER A 293 17.76 9.68 28.39
CA SER A 293 18.26 8.36 28.83
C SER A 293 17.13 7.46 29.34
N ALA A 294 17.41 6.18 29.60
CA ALA A 294 16.44 5.27 30.20
C ALA A 294 15.87 5.80 31.53
N ARG A 295 16.71 6.46 32.34
CA ARG A 295 16.31 7.09 33.59
C ARG A 295 15.41 8.30 33.36
N ASP A 296 15.85 9.23 32.52
CA ASP A 296 15.09 10.47 32.20
C ASP A 296 13.66 10.12 31.73
N ARG A 297 13.53 9.10 30.89
CA ARG A 297 12.25 8.64 30.37
C ARG A 297 11.32 8.00 31.41
N LEU A 298 11.87 7.28 32.39
CA LEU A 298 11.06 6.73 33.48
C LEU A 298 10.61 7.82 34.44
N ASP A 299 11.49 8.77 34.72
CA ASP A 299 11.17 9.92 35.55
C ASP A 299 10.10 10.80 34.87
N ASP A 300 10.16 10.99 33.56
CA ASP A 300 9.12 11.67 32.75
C ASP A 300 7.77 10.93 32.81
N ASN A 301 7.78 9.58 32.78
CA ASN A 301 6.55 8.77 32.92
C ASN A 301 5.91 8.86 34.30
N ARG A 302 6.71 9.13 35.33
CA ARG A 302 6.22 9.39 36.69
C ARG A 302 5.76 10.83 36.86
N PHE A 303 6.21 11.74 36.00
CA PHE A 303 5.82 13.14 36.01
C PHE A 303 4.43 13.38 35.40
N TYR A 304 3.94 12.46 34.57
CA TYR A 304 2.51 12.33 34.24
C TYR A 304 1.67 11.77 35.40
N ASP A 305 2.04 12.09 36.65
CA ASP A 305 1.11 12.08 37.76
C ASP A 305 0.16 13.28 37.54
N PRO A 306 -1.16 13.05 37.29
CA PRO A 306 -2.12 14.13 37.10
C PRO A 306 -2.17 15.12 38.29
N ASP A 307 -1.56 14.80 39.44
CA ASP A 307 -1.44 15.68 40.60
C ASP A 307 -0.23 16.65 40.56
N LEU A 308 0.71 16.56 39.61
CA LEU A 308 1.96 17.35 39.62
C LEU A 308 2.35 17.90 38.23
N GLY A 309 1.61 18.87 37.71
CA GLY A 309 1.88 19.49 36.39
C GLY A 309 3.12 20.41 36.32
N ARG A 310 4.27 19.88 35.87
CA ARG A 310 5.46 20.65 35.43
C ARG A 310 6.34 19.87 34.44
N ASP A 311 6.36 20.25 33.17
CA ASP A 311 7.35 19.73 32.22
C ASP A 311 8.75 20.36 32.43
N VAL A 312 9.79 19.59 32.06
CA VAL A 312 11.23 19.82 32.36
C VAL A 312 11.97 20.61 31.27
N ASP A 313 11.29 21.10 30.24
CA ASP A 313 11.89 22.04 29.29
C ASP A 313 11.65 23.48 29.80
N GLY A 314 12.70 24.12 30.30
CA GLY A 314 12.69 25.48 30.87
C GLY A 314 12.28 26.61 29.92
N ASP A 315 11.57 26.32 28.84
CA ASP A 315 10.83 27.29 28.03
C ASP A 315 9.38 27.29 28.52
N ALA A 316 9.08 28.28 29.36
CA ALA A 316 7.76 28.53 29.89
C ALA A 316 6.77 28.93 28.78
N GLU A 317 6.21 27.95 28.09
CA GLU A 317 4.82 27.98 27.62
C GLU A 317 4.01 27.03 28.51
N GLY A 318 3.95 27.36 29.80
CA GLY A 318 3.02 26.72 30.72
C GLY A 318 1.60 27.08 30.28
N SER A 319 0.88 26.13 29.69
CA SER A 319 -0.57 26.11 29.85
C SER A 319 -0.84 25.78 31.32
N ASP A 320 -1.42 26.73 32.02
CA ASP A 320 -1.88 26.59 33.40
C ASP A 320 -2.87 25.40 33.49
N THR A 321 -2.40 24.23 33.91
CA THR A 321 -3.25 23.03 34.06
C THR A 321 -4.38 23.22 35.09
N GLY A 322 -4.24 24.19 36.00
CA GLY A 322 -5.30 24.63 36.89
C GLY A 322 -6.43 25.37 36.17
N ASP A 323 -6.09 26.16 35.15
CA ASP A 323 -7.06 26.81 34.28
C ASP A 323 -7.68 25.80 33.32
N ASP A 324 -6.92 24.81 32.82
CA ASP A 324 -7.47 23.73 31.98
C ASP A 324 -8.51 22.86 32.72
N PHE A 325 -8.30 22.56 34.01
CA PHE A 325 -9.30 21.83 34.81
C PHE A 325 -10.53 22.68 35.13
N LEU A 326 -10.35 23.96 35.44
CA LEU A 326 -11.47 24.87 35.69
C LEU A 326 -12.24 25.19 34.42
N ASP A 327 -11.56 25.31 33.28
CA ASP A 327 -12.17 25.42 31.96
C ASP A 327 -12.90 24.14 31.61
N PHE A 328 -12.30 22.96 31.83
CA PHE A 328 -13.00 21.67 31.69
C PHE A 328 -14.25 21.60 32.56
N LEU A 329 -14.17 21.97 33.83
CA LEU A 329 -15.31 21.95 34.75
C LEU A 329 -16.37 22.98 34.37
N ALA A 330 -15.97 24.20 34.00
CA ALA A 330 -16.88 25.25 33.54
C ALA A 330 -17.57 24.83 32.24
N LEU A 331 -16.85 24.17 31.34
CA LEU A 331 -17.38 23.65 30.08
C LEU A 331 -18.33 22.48 30.33
N LEU A 332 -17.97 21.54 31.21
CA LEU A 332 -18.82 20.45 31.67
C LEU A 332 -20.12 21.00 32.28
N LEU A 333 -20.04 22.04 33.11
CA LEU A 333 -21.19 22.69 33.73
C LEU A 333 -22.05 23.46 32.73
N LEU A 334 -21.43 24.21 31.80
CA LEU A 334 -22.12 24.88 30.69
C LEU A 334 -22.86 23.85 29.82
N PHE A 335 -22.21 22.73 29.56
CA PHE A 335 -22.75 21.66 28.73
C PHE A 335 -23.90 20.91 29.43
N LEU A 336 -23.75 20.60 30.72
CA LEU A 336 -24.85 20.09 31.55
C LEU A 336 -26.02 21.07 31.61
N ALA A 337 -25.75 22.38 31.68
CA ALA A 337 -26.78 23.41 31.64
C ALA A 337 -27.53 23.44 30.30
N LEU A 338 -26.84 23.27 29.17
CA LEU A 338 -27.46 23.17 27.84
C LEU A 338 -28.33 21.91 27.70
N ILE A 339 -27.89 20.77 28.23
CA ILE A 339 -28.68 19.53 28.25
C ILE A 339 -29.95 19.73 29.09
N LEU A 340 -29.82 20.29 30.29
CA LEU A 340 -30.97 20.58 31.17
C LEU A 340 -31.94 21.58 30.53
N ALA A 341 -31.43 22.60 29.83
CA ALA A 341 -32.26 23.54 29.08
C ALA A 341 -33.01 22.85 27.93
N GLY A 342 -32.35 21.95 27.18
CA GLY A 342 -32.97 21.16 26.12
C GLY A 342 -34.09 20.24 26.64
N ILE A 343 -33.85 19.55 27.77
CA ILE A 343 -34.85 18.72 28.45
C ILE A 343 -36.04 19.58 28.91
N ALA A 344 -35.78 20.73 29.52
CA ALA A 344 -36.83 21.65 29.95
C ALA A 344 -37.67 22.16 28.77
N LEU A 345 -37.04 22.47 27.63
CA LEU A 345 -37.73 22.90 26.41
C LEU A 345 -38.60 21.79 25.82
N ALA A 346 -38.10 20.55 25.80
CA ALA A 346 -38.85 19.39 25.32
C ALA A 346 -40.07 19.09 26.21
N LEU A 347 -39.91 19.16 27.54
CA LEU A 347 -41.01 19.02 28.50
C LEU A 347 -42.05 20.15 28.34
N LEU A 348 -41.60 21.39 28.13
CA LEU A 348 -42.47 22.54 27.86
C LEU A 348 -43.26 22.36 26.56
N ALA A 349 -42.61 21.86 25.49
CA ALA A 349 -43.27 21.59 24.21
C ALA A 349 -44.32 20.47 24.33
N ALA A 350 -44.00 19.40 25.07
CA ALA A 350 -44.95 18.31 25.36
C ALA A 350 -46.16 18.81 26.17
N LEU A 351 -45.95 19.71 27.14
CA LEU A 351 -47.01 20.33 27.92
C LEU A 351 -47.91 21.23 27.06
N LEU A 352 -47.33 22.02 26.16
CA LEU A 352 -48.06 22.89 25.23
C LEU A 352 -48.87 22.08 24.21
N ALA A 353 -48.35 20.95 23.73
CA ALA A 353 -49.06 20.04 22.84
C ALA A 353 -50.32 19.41 23.49
N ALA A 354 -50.31 19.22 24.82
CA ALA A 354 -51.45 18.68 25.55
C ALA A 354 -52.59 19.71 25.73
N ILE A 355 -52.31 21.00 25.60
CA ILE A 355 -53.26 22.09 25.88
C ILE A 355 -53.91 22.63 24.60
N VAL A 356 -53.18 22.66 23.48
CA VAL A 356 -53.67 23.29 22.24
C VAL A 356 -54.00 22.20 21.22
N GLY A 357 -55.29 22.09 20.87
CA GLY A 357 -55.85 21.00 20.06
C GLY A 357 -55.22 20.75 18.67
N PRO A 358 -55.78 19.80 17.90
CA PRO A 358 -55.08 19.02 16.86
C PRO A 358 -54.43 19.81 15.70
N ILE A 359 -54.76 21.08 15.51
CA ILE A 359 -54.20 21.92 14.45
C ILE A 359 -52.82 22.50 14.86
N LEU A 360 -52.55 22.70 16.15
CA LEU A 360 -51.22 23.14 16.63
C LEU A 360 -50.25 21.98 16.86
N ALA A 361 -50.78 20.76 17.05
CA ALA A 361 -50.00 19.54 17.20
C ALA A 361 -49.10 19.26 15.99
N ALA A 362 -49.51 19.60 14.77
CA ALA A 362 -48.67 19.44 13.58
C ALA A 362 -47.43 20.33 13.59
N ILE A 363 -47.53 21.59 14.05
CA ILE A 363 -46.39 22.51 14.18
C ILE A 363 -45.45 22.05 15.31
N ILE A 364 -46.02 21.60 16.42
CA ILE A 364 -45.24 21.08 17.54
C ILE A 364 -44.57 19.75 17.18
N ILE A 365 -45.18 18.89 16.36
CA ILE A 365 -44.54 17.68 15.81
C ILE A 365 -43.37 18.07 14.92
N THR A 366 -43.45 19.10 14.08
CA THR A 366 -42.32 19.56 13.26
C THR A 366 -41.15 20.07 14.13
N VAL A 367 -41.45 20.80 15.21
CA VAL A 367 -40.46 21.27 16.19
C VAL A 367 -39.91 20.10 17.03
N LEU A 368 -40.74 19.11 17.37
CA LEU A 368 -40.32 17.90 18.07
C LEU A 368 -39.51 16.96 17.17
N THR A 369 -39.74 16.92 15.85
CA THR A 369 -38.86 16.22 14.90
C THR A 369 -37.54 16.95 14.70
N ALA A 370 -37.51 18.28 14.81
CA ALA A 370 -36.27 19.04 14.90
C ALA A 370 -35.55 18.83 16.24
N LEU A 371 -36.29 18.56 17.33
CA LEU A 371 -35.75 18.14 18.64
C LEU A 371 -35.48 16.63 18.73
N ALA A 372 -35.92 15.79 17.78
CA ALA A 372 -35.48 14.40 17.69
C ALA A 372 -34.01 14.31 17.24
N VAL A 373 -33.53 15.32 16.50
CA VAL A 373 -32.09 15.59 16.35
C VAL A 373 -31.44 15.90 17.71
N ALA A 374 -32.18 16.51 18.64
CA ALA A 374 -31.76 16.71 20.02
C ALA A 374 -31.89 15.47 20.92
N ALA A 375 -32.36 14.31 20.44
CA ALA A 375 -32.22 13.03 21.13
C ALA A 375 -30.87 12.34 20.80
N GLU A 376 -30.28 12.65 19.64
CA GLU A 376 -28.87 12.32 19.37
C GLU A 376 -27.92 13.22 20.15
N VAL A 377 -28.31 14.46 20.48
CA VAL A 377 -27.47 15.40 21.24
C VAL A 377 -27.03 14.84 22.61
N PRO A 378 -27.88 14.23 23.46
CA PRO A 378 -27.46 13.55 24.69
C PRO A 378 -26.51 12.39 24.47
N GLN A 379 -26.64 11.62 23.38
CA GLN A 379 -25.73 10.51 23.09
C GLN A 379 -24.39 11.00 22.52
N ILE A 380 -24.41 12.04 21.69
CA ILE A 380 -23.22 12.76 21.23
C ILE A 380 -22.56 13.47 22.42
N ALA A 381 -23.34 13.93 23.41
CA ALA A 381 -22.89 14.60 24.61
C ALA A 381 -22.27 13.65 25.65
N LEU A 382 -22.97 12.57 26.02
CA LEU A 382 -22.38 11.49 26.83
C LEU A 382 -21.23 10.83 26.08
N GLY A 383 -21.37 10.69 24.77
CA GLY A 383 -20.31 10.27 23.89
C GLY A 383 -19.10 11.19 24.04
N ALA A 384 -19.27 12.51 23.90
CA ALA A 384 -18.16 13.46 24.01
C ALA A 384 -17.49 13.47 25.39
N LEU A 385 -18.22 13.12 26.45
CA LEU A 385 -17.72 13.08 27.83
C LEU A 385 -17.09 11.74 28.22
N PHE A 386 -17.56 10.62 27.68
CA PHE A 386 -17.17 9.26 28.10
C PHE A 386 -16.70 8.36 26.96
N GLY A 387 -16.75 8.86 25.74
CA GLY A 387 -16.28 8.22 24.53
C GLY A 387 -15.02 8.88 23.99
N GLY A 388 -14.48 8.28 22.94
CA GLY A 388 -13.27 8.76 22.32
C GLY A 388 -13.16 8.34 20.87
N VAL A 389 -12.18 8.91 20.19
CA VAL A 389 -11.84 8.60 18.81
C VAL A 389 -10.95 7.36 18.83
N GLU A 390 -11.34 6.32 18.10
CA GLU A 390 -10.49 5.14 17.95
C GLU A 390 -9.22 5.50 17.16
N GLU A 391 -8.06 5.12 17.68
CA GLU A 391 -6.80 5.21 16.94
C GLU A 391 -6.81 4.21 15.78
N THR A 392 -6.13 4.57 14.69
CA THR A 392 -6.07 3.72 13.52
C THR A 392 -5.18 2.49 13.72
N GLU A 393 -5.48 1.40 13.02
CA GLU A 393 -4.81 0.11 13.23
C GLU A 393 -3.32 0.19 12.89
N ASN A 394 -2.99 0.82 11.77
CA ASN A 394 -1.62 1.08 11.33
C ASN A 394 -0.83 1.88 12.36
N HIS A 395 -1.40 2.95 12.92
CA HIS A 395 -0.73 3.75 13.95
C HIS A 395 -0.50 2.95 15.23
N LEU A 396 -1.47 2.15 15.67
CA LEU A 396 -1.29 1.26 16.82
C LEU A 396 -0.16 0.25 16.60
N PHE A 397 -0.07 -0.37 15.41
CA PHE A 397 1.04 -1.28 15.08
C PHE A 397 2.39 -0.55 15.06
N MET A 398 2.48 0.63 14.42
CA MET A 398 3.70 1.44 14.37
C MET A 398 4.15 1.88 15.75
N GLN A 399 3.23 2.33 16.60
CA GLN A 399 3.53 2.74 17.96
C GLN A 399 3.98 1.57 18.83
N ASN A 400 3.18 0.50 18.90
CA ASN A 400 3.48 -0.64 19.78
C ASN A 400 4.72 -1.42 19.33
N SER A 401 4.99 -1.52 18.01
CA SER A 401 6.24 -2.15 17.52
C SER A 401 7.47 -1.34 17.92
N SER A 402 7.40 -0.02 17.74
CA SER A 402 8.49 0.89 18.10
C SER A 402 8.71 0.93 19.61
N LYS A 403 7.64 1.04 20.42
CA LYS A 403 7.72 0.99 21.89
C LYS A 403 8.32 -0.31 22.38
N TYR A 404 7.83 -1.46 21.89
CA TYR A 404 8.31 -2.77 22.31
C TYR A 404 9.82 -2.92 22.09
N LEU A 405 10.27 -2.62 20.87
CA LEU A 405 11.69 -2.70 20.51
C LEU A 405 12.54 -1.66 21.22
N LYS A 406 12.01 -0.45 21.45
CA LYS A 406 12.71 0.58 22.21
C LYS A 406 12.87 0.19 23.68
N ASN A 407 11.81 -0.33 24.31
CA ASN A 407 11.85 -0.83 25.68
C ASN A 407 12.88 -1.95 25.83
N GLU A 408 13.03 -2.86 24.86
CA GLU A 408 14.11 -3.87 24.89
C GLU A 408 15.51 -3.21 24.94
N MET A 409 15.73 -2.14 24.15
CA MET A 409 17.00 -1.39 24.24
C MET A 409 17.16 -0.71 25.61
N LEU A 410 16.09 -0.18 26.17
CA LEU A 410 16.11 0.48 27.48
C LEU A 410 16.34 -0.52 28.62
N ILE A 411 15.85 -1.75 28.50
CA ILE A 411 16.16 -2.86 29.41
C ILE A 411 17.66 -3.15 29.38
N GLU A 412 18.26 -3.28 28.19
CA GLU A 412 19.70 -3.51 28.03
C GLU A 412 20.53 -2.35 28.59
N GLU A 413 20.20 -1.12 28.25
CA GLU A 413 20.88 0.09 28.74
C GLU A 413 20.79 0.20 30.27
N SER A 414 19.60 -0.05 30.84
CA SER A 414 19.36 0.01 32.29
C SER A 414 20.10 -1.10 33.02
N ALA A 415 20.10 -2.33 32.48
CA ALA A 415 20.85 -3.45 33.03
C ALA A 415 22.37 -3.17 33.01
N ALA A 416 22.88 -2.55 31.95
CA ALA A 416 24.29 -2.21 31.82
C ALA A 416 24.78 -1.20 32.89
N ILE A 417 23.90 -0.33 33.38
CA ILE A 417 24.20 0.61 34.47
C ILE A 417 23.76 0.11 35.86
N GLY A 418 23.15 -1.08 35.94
CA GLY A 418 22.70 -1.68 37.20
C GLY A 418 21.39 -1.11 37.77
N ASP A 419 20.55 -0.48 36.94
CA ASP A 419 19.25 0.05 37.36
C ASP A 419 18.15 -1.02 37.27
N THR A 420 18.03 -1.83 38.33
CA THR A 420 17.10 -2.98 38.37
C THR A 420 15.63 -2.58 38.36
N ASP A 421 15.30 -1.40 38.91
CA ASP A 421 13.93 -0.90 38.96
C ASP A 421 13.47 -0.53 37.54
N ALA A 422 14.33 0.20 36.81
CA ALA A 422 14.08 0.54 35.41
C ALA A 422 13.90 -0.70 34.53
N VAL A 423 14.74 -1.73 34.72
CA VAL A 423 14.59 -3.02 34.04
C VAL A 423 13.22 -3.64 34.34
N GLY A 424 12.80 -3.66 35.61
CA GLY A 424 11.51 -4.22 36.02
C GLY A 424 10.32 -3.49 35.40
N ASP A 425 10.36 -2.15 35.37
CA ASP A 425 9.32 -1.29 34.79
C ASP A 425 9.19 -1.51 33.28
N TYR A 426 10.30 -1.46 32.52
CA TYR A 426 10.27 -1.70 31.07
C TYR A 426 9.88 -3.13 30.70
N GLN A 427 10.27 -4.12 31.50
CA GLN A 427 9.79 -5.50 31.32
C GLN A 427 8.28 -5.61 31.56
N ALA A 428 7.72 -4.86 32.51
CA ALA A 428 6.28 -4.82 32.72
C ALA A 428 5.55 -4.22 31.52
N TYR A 429 6.04 -3.10 30.99
CA TYR A 429 5.52 -2.50 29.77
C TYR A 429 5.59 -3.44 28.56
N ASN A 430 6.70 -4.16 28.37
CA ASN A 430 6.81 -5.12 27.27
C ASN A 430 5.90 -6.33 27.43
N ARG A 431 5.59 -6.77 28.65
CA ARG A 431 4.54 -7.80 28.86
C ARG A 431 3.17 -7.31 28.41
N GLU A 432 2.82 -6.05 28.68
CA GLU A 432 1.55 -5.46 28.24
C GLU A 432 1.48 -5.31 26.72
N ILE A 433 2.56 -4.82 26.09
CA ILE A 433 2.63 -4.68 24.64
C ILE A 433 2.63 -6.05 23.95
N HIS A 434 3.34 -7.04 24.49
CA HIS A 434 3.32 -8.42 24.00
C HIS A 434 1.91 -8.99 24.02
N ALA A 435 1.21 -8.90 25.17
CA ALA A 435 -0.18 -9.36 25.28
C ALA A 435 -1.10 -8.65 24.28
N TRP A 436 -0.90 -7.35 24.06
CA TRP A 436 -1.61 -6.60 23.02
C TRP A 436 -1.33 -7.14 21.62
N PHE A 437 -0.06 -7.41 21.27
CA PHE A 437 0.30 -7.98 19.98
C PHE A 437 -0.36 -9.35 19.77
N MET A 438 -0.33 -10.22 20.77
CA MET A 438 -0.93 -11.56 20.65
C MET A 438 -2.44 -11.48 20.41
N GLU A 439 -3.14 -10.60 21.15
CA GLU A 439 -4.55 -10.34 20.92
C GLU A 439 -4.81 -9.74 19.53
N ARG A 440 -4.00 -8.76 19.12
CA ARG A 440 -4.19 -8.07 17.84
C ARG A 440 -3.89 -8.99 16.65
N LEU A 441 -2.84 -9.81 16.71
CA LEU A 441 -2.49 -10.78 15.66
C LEU A 441 -3.56 -11.86 15.53
N GLN A 442 -4.11 -12.37 16.64
CA GLN A 442 -5.26 -13.27 16.61
C GLN A 442 -6.47 -12.60 15.96
N ARG A 443 -6.76 -11.34 16.31
CA ARG A 443 -7.85 -10.57 15.70
C ARG A 443 -7.64 -10.36 14.21
N VAL A 444 -6.43 -10.00 13.78
CA VAL A 444 -6.08 -9.90 12.35
C VAL A 444 -6.26 -11.24 11.64
N ALA A 445 -5.87 -12.35 12.28
CA ALA A 445 -6.13 -13.66 11.71
C ALA A 445 -7.65 -13.93 11.61
N ASP A 446 -8.48 -13.53 12.58
CA ASP A 446 -9.92 -13.81 12.56
C ASP A 446 -10.76 -12.84 11.72
N GLU A 447 -10.39 -11.56 11.67
CA GLU A 447 -11.17 -10.46 11.11
C GLU A 447 -10.55 -9.80 9.89
N ASP A 448 -9.30 -10.16 9.57
CA ASP A 448 -8.38 -9.44 8.68
C ASP A 448 -7.87 -8.13 9.28
N PHE A 449 -6.88 -7.51 8.64
CA PHE A 449 -6.52 -6.13 8.97
C PHE A 449 -7.73 -5.22 8.69
N ALA A 450 -8.06 -4.33 9.62
CA ALA A 450 -9.13 -3.35 9.42
C ALA A 450 -8.89 -2.49 8.18
N GLU A 451 -7.62 -2.24 7.88
CA GLU A 451 -7.12 -1.45 6.76
C GLU A 451 -6.40 -2.29 5.69
N PHE A 452 -6.63 -3.62 5.66
CA PHE A 452 -5.94 -4.58 4.78
C PHE A 452 -5.78 -4.12 3.32
N ASN A 453 -6.82 -3.48 2.78
CA ASN A 453 -6.88 -3.01 1.40
C ASN A 453 -6.86 -1.47 1.27
N ALA A 454 -6.54 -0.76 2.35
CA ALA A 454 -6.18 0.65 2.26
C ALA A 454 -4.77 0.70 1.67
N LYS A 455 -4.67 1.15 0.41
CA LYS A 455 -3.42 1.23 -0.35
C LYS A 455 -2.24 1.81 0.45
N PRO A 456 -2.36 3.01 1.07
CA PRO A 456 -1.24 3.60 1.79
C PRO A 456 -1.00 2.99 3.18
N TYR A 457 -1.95 2.26 3.78
CA TYR A 457 -1.90 1.92 5.20
C TYR A 457 -1.60 0.46 5.50
N GLY A 458 -2.00 -0.48 4.63
CA GLY A 458 -1.62 -1.88 4.79
C GLY A 458 -0.10 -2.07 4.91
N ARG A 459 0.68 -1.24 4.21
CA ARG A 459 2.15 -1.21 4.33
C ARG A 459 2.62 -0.84 5.73
N LEU A 460 2.00 0.13 6.38
CA LEU A 460 2.43 0.67 7.66
C LEU A 460 2.28 -0.35 8.77
N SER A 461 1.13 -1.05 8.80
CA SER A 461 0.93 -2.19 9.70
C SER A 461 1.94 -3.30 9.41
N PHE A 462 2.17 -3.62 8.13
CA PHE A 462 3.05 -4.72 7.76
C PHE A 462 4.53 -4.43 8.06
N THR A 463 5.04 -3.23 7.78
CA THR A 463 6.43 -2.83 8.07
C THR A 463 6.70 -2.77 9.57
N ALA A 464 5.73 -2.32 10.37
CA ALA A 464 5.78 -2.41 11.83
C ALA A 464 5.93 -3.87 12.31
N LEU A 465 5.18 -4.79 11.70
CA LEU A 465 5.30 -6.22 11.98
C LEU A 465 6.64 -6.81 11.54
N LEU A 466 7.20 -6.40 10.38
CA LEU A 466 8.53 -6.82 9.95
C LEU A 466 9.61 -6.41 10.95
N ASN A 467 9.52 -5.21 11.55
CA ASN A 467 10.44 -4.80 12.62
C ASN A 467 10.35 -5.74 13.83
N VAL A 468 9.15 -6.08 14.29
CA VAL A 468 8.97 -7.02 15.41
C VAL A 468 9.55 -8.40 15.05
N HIS A 469 9.24 -8.92 13.85
CA HIS A 469 9.76 -10.20 13.39
C HIS A 469 11.29 -10.26 13.40
N ASP A 470 11.94 -9.20 12.91
CA ASP A 470 13.40 -9.18 12.73
C ASP A 470 14.15 -8.90 14.03
N PHE A 471 13.59 -8.05 14.90
CA PHE A 471 14.34 -7.47 16.01
C PHE A 471 13.85 -7.85 17.39
N ALA A 472 12.65 -8.41 17.57
CA ALA A 472 12.18 -8.86 18.89
C ALA A 472 13.16 -9.83 19.55
N CYS A 473 13.78 -10.70 18.74
CA CYS A 473 14.77 -11.67 19.21
C CYS A 473 16.24 -11.19 19.10
N GLN A 474 16.48 -9.99 18.56
CA GLN A 474 17.80 -9.37 18.50
C GLN A 474 18.05 -8.42 19.68
N ALA A 475 16.97 -7.88 20.25
CA ALA A 475 17.02 -6.77 21.20
C ALA A 475 17.32 -7.18 22.66
N GLY A 476 17.57 -8.46 22.96
CA GLY A 476 17.74 -8.93 24.33
C GLY A 476 18.67 -10.13 24.50
N VAL A 477 19.28 -10.20 25.69
CA VAL A 477 19.87 -11.41 26.27
C VAL A 477 18.88 -11.92 27.31
N PRO A 478 18.42 -13.19 27.26
CA PRO A 478 18.96 -14.34 26.51
C PRO A 478 18.40 -14.50 25.07
N PRO A 479 19.02 -15.34 24.21
CA PRO A 479 18.56 -15.61 22.85
C PRO A 479 17.09 -16.06 22.81
N CYS A 480 16.30 -15.43 21.93
CA CYS A 480 14.91 -15.75 21.53
C CYS A 480 14.26 -16.89 22.34
N ALA A 481 13.82 -16.60 23.57
CA ALA A 481 13.28 -17.61 24.48
C ALA A 481 11.85 -17.25 24.92
N GLY A 482 10.98 -18.26 24.99
CA GLY A 482 9.62 -18.11 25.49
C GLY A 482 8.75 -17.22 24.61
N ASN A 483 8.23 -16.13 25.18
CA ASN A 483 7.16 -15.30 24.63
C ASN A 483 7.52 -14.62 23.31
N ASP A 484 8.78 -14.21 23.11
CA ASP A 484 9.19 -13.49 21.90
C ASP A 484 9.21 -14.42 20.68
N ALA A 485 9.56 -15.69 20.87
CA ALA A 485 9.48 -16.70 19.82
C ALA A 485 8.03 -16.95 19.38
N HIS A 486 7.09 -16.93 20.33
CA HIS A 486 5.65 -17.01 20.03
C HIS A 486 5.16 -15.76 19.29
N LEU A 487 5.64 -14.57 19.67
CA LEU A 487 5.33 -13.33 18.96
C LEU A 487 5.85 -13.37 17.51
N VAL A 488 7.13 -13.70 17.30
CA VAL A 488 7.72 -13.84 15.95
C VAL A 488 6.96 -14.88 15.12
N THR A 489 6.57 -16.01 15.72
CA THR A 489 5.75 -17.03 15.06
C THR A 489 4.38 -16.50 14.65
N GLY A 490 3.71 -15.75 15.54
CA GLY A 490 2.44 -15.10 15.25
C GLY A 490 2.56 -14.07 14.11
N VAL A 491 3.60 -13.24 14.13
CA VAL A 491 3.87 -12.28 13.07
C VAL A 491 4.09 -13.00 11.73
N ALA A 492 4.94 -14.05 11.69
CA ALA A 492 5.18 -14.81 10.47
C ALA A 492 3.91 -15.50 9.94
N ALA A 493 3.04 -15.98 10.84
CA ALA A 493 1.77 -16.58 10.47
C ALA A 493 0.81 -15.55 9.83
N VAL A 494 0.65 -14.37 10.42
CA VAL A 494 -0.12 -13.27 9.80
C VAL A 494 0.50 -12.87 8.46
N GLY A 495 1.82 -12.80 8.37
CA GLY A 495 2.52 -12.54 7.11
C GLY A 495 2.20 -13.55 6.01
N ASP A 496 2.13 -14.85 6.34
CA ASP A 496 1.79 -15.88 5.36
C ASP A 496 0.32 -15.81 4.93
N LEU A 497 -0.61 -15.47 5.84
CA LEU A 497 -2.01 -15.22 5.46
C LEU A 497 -2.12 -14.04 4.49
N THR A 498 -1.47 -12.91 4.81
CA THR A 498 -1.43 -11.71 3.95
C THR A 498 -0.83 -12.05 2.59
N SER A 499 0.31 -12.74 2.57
CA SER A 499 1.01 -13.15 1.36
C SER A 499 0.19 -14.11 0.51
N ALA A 500 -0.53 -15.06 1.12
CA ALA A 500 -1.42 -15.98 0.42
C ALA A 500 -2.63 -15.26 -0.20
N LYS A 501 -3.22 -14.28 0.50
CA LYS A 501 -4.28 -13.42 -0.06
C LYS A 501 -3.78 -12.58 -1.24
N MET A 502 -2.57 -12.04 -1.17
CA MET A 502 -1.94 -11.38 -2.31
C MET A 502 -1.77 -12.37 -3.47
N ALA A 503 -1.20 -13.55 -3.21
CA ALA A 503 -0.99 -14.57 -4.23
C ALA A 503 -2.29 -14.98 -4.93
N LEU A 504 -3.40 -15.08 -4.22
CA LEU A 504 -4.73 -15.32 -4.79
C LEU A 504 -5.17 -14.20 -5.73
N GLY A 505 -5.07 -12.94 -5.28
CA GLY A 505 -5.55 -11.78 -6.01
C GLY A 505 -4.62 -11.26 -7.11
N SER A 506 -3.48 -11.92 -7.35
CA SER A 506 -2.50 -11.47 -8.33
C SER A 506 -2.38 -12.39 -9.53
N ASN A 507 -2.00 -11.84 -10.69
CA ASN A 507 -1.57 -12.58 -11.87
C ASN A 507 -0.31 -11.91 -12.46
N GLN A 508 0.83 -12.61 -12.51
CA GLN A 508 2.13 -12.07 -12.95
C GLN A 508 2.54 -10.76 -12.25
N GLY A 509 2.34 -10.70 -10.93
CA GLY A 509 2.64 -9.51 -10.11
C GLY A 509 1.64 -8.36 -10.25
N ARG A 510 0.58 -8.50 -11.06
CA ARG A 510 -0.52 -7.52 -11.17
C ARG A 510 -1.64 -7.91 -10.24
N ARG A 511 -2.15 -6.99 -9.43
CA ARG A 511 -3.22 -7.25 -8.44
C ARG A 511 -4.26 -6.13 -8.45
N ILE A 512 -5.52 -6.49 -8.63
CA ILE A 512 -6.68 -5.60 -8.47
C ILE A 512 -7.51 -6.16 -7.32
N VAL A 513 -7.39 -5.53 -6.15
CA VAL A 513 -8.13 -6.01 -4.98
C VAL A 513 -9.60 -5.61 -5.09
N PRO A 514 -10.55 -6.55 -5.01
CA PRO A 514 -11.96 -6.28 -5.25
C PRO A 514 -12.63 -5.38 -4.18
N PHE A 515 -12.12 -5.40 -2.95
CA PHE A 515 -12.53 -4.46 -1.91
C PHE A 515 -11.39 -3.50 -1.57
N ARG A 516 -11.70 -2.22 -1.40
CA ARG A 516 -10.73 -1.19 -1.00
C ARG A 516 -11.23 -0.44 0.21
N ARG A 517 -10.34 -0.10 1.12
CA ARG A 517 -10.57 0.95 2.12
C ARG A 517 -10.07 2.26 1.52
N LEU A 518 -10.67 3.38 1.92
CA LEU A 518 -10.47 4.72 1.36
C LEU A 518 -11.03 4.85 -0.07
N ALA A 519 -12.31 5.20 -0.15
CA ALA A 519 -13.02 5.43 -1.41
C ALA A 519 -12.31 6.39 -2.38
N HIS A 520 -11.63 7.44 -1.89
CA HIS A 520 -10.91 8.38 -2.77
C HIS A 520 -9.75 7.69 -3.51
N ALA A 521 -8.99 6.82 -2.84
CA ALA A 521 -7.91 6.06 -3.45
C ALA A 521 -8.39 5.09 -4.54
N ASN A 522 -9.68 4.72 -4.50
CA ASN A 522 -10.38 3.98 -5.55
C ASN A 522 -10.84 4.89 -6.71
N THR A 523 -11.32 6.09 -6.41
CA THR A 523 -11.71 7.09 -7.42
C THR A 523 -10.52 7.54 -8.26
N ASP A 524 -9.42 7.92 -7.63
CA ASP A 524 -8.20 8.39 -8.31
C ASP A 524 -7.67 7.29 -9.25
N TYR A 525 -7.71 6.06 -8.75
CA TYR A 525 -7.39 4.83 -9.48
C TYR A 525 -8.29 4.63 -10.71
N THR A 526 -9.60 4.85 -10.57
CA THR A 526 -10.57 4.50 -11.63
C THR A 526 -10.65 5.57 -12.71
N LEU A 527 -10.62 6.84 -12.30
CA LEU A 527 -10.77 7.97 -13.21
C LEU A 527 -9.45 8.36 -13.88
N GLY A 528 -8.32 7.75 -13.49
CA GLY A 528 -6.99 8.20 -13.91
C GLY A 528 -6.70 9.64 -13.49
N LYS A 529 -7.47 10.17 -12.53
CA LYS A 529 -7.37 11.52 -11.98
C LYS A 529 -6.38 11.47 -10.82
N LEU A 530 -5.09 11.40 -11.14
CA LEU A 530 -4.08 11.74 -10.15
C LEU A 530 -3.78 13.23 -10.30
N GLU A 531 -4.53 13.99 -9.50
CA GLU A 531 -4.33 15.38 -9.08
C GLU A 531 -4.10 16.41 -10.19
N LYS A 532 -5.07 17.33 -10.34
CA LYS A 532 -4.90 18.63 -11.02
C LYS A 532 -3.71 19.43 -10.47
N ASP A 533 -3.22 19.10 -9.27
CA ASP A 533 -1.97 19.64 -8.72
C ASP A 533 -0.76 18.81 -9.16
N HIS A 534 -0.57 18.73 -10.47
CA HIS A 534 0.57 18.09 -11.15
C HIS A 534 1.95 18.63 -10.74
N SER A 535 2.01 19.60 -9.81
CA SER A 535 3.25 20.20 -9.33
C SER A 535 3.99 19.34 -8.28
N LYS A 536 3.34 18.34 -7.65
CA LYS A 536 3.93 17.61 -6.51
C LYS A 536 3.92 16.08 -6.56
N ARG A 537 3.19 15.44 -7.46
CA ARG A 537 3.23 13.98 -7.61
C ARG A 537 3.28 13.58 -9.08
N ALA A 538 4.30 12.80 -9.44
CA ALA A 538 4.48 12.28 -10.78
C ALA A 538 3.22 11.53 -11.22
N ALA A 539 2.76 11.75 -12.46
CA ALA A 539 1.70 10.97 -13.07
C ALA A 539 2.00 9.47 -12.86
N VAL A 540 1.09 8.74 -12.21
CA VAL A 540 1.26 7.31 -11.97
C VAL A 540 1.37 6.62 -13.33
N ALA A 541 2.57 6.13 -13.66
CA ALA A 541 2.86 5.56 -14.97
C ALA A 541 2.14 4.22 -15.20
N SER A 542 1.81 3.50 -14.12
CA SER A 542 1.05 2.26 -14.13
C SER A 542 0.33 2.09 -12.79
N LEU A 543 -0.84 1.46 -12.84
CA LEU A 543 -1.57 0.98 -11.68
C LEU A 543 -0.72 0.17 -10.69
N PHE A 544 0.27 -0.53 -11.23
CA PHE A 544 1.16 -1.41 -10.49
C PHE A 544 2.52 -0.76 -10.24
N ASP A 545 2.72 0.49 -10.69
CA ASP A 545 3.88 1.28 -10.32
C ASP A 545 3.69 1.82 -8.90
N LEU A 546 4.70 1.60 -8.06
CA LEU A 546 4.62 1.71 -6.61
C LEU A 546 4.72 3.16 -6.09
N ALA A 547 4.31 4.13 -6.90
CA ALA A 547 4.31 5.54 -6.51
C ALA A 547 3.05 5.92 -5.72
N GLY A 548 3.23 6.51 -4.53
CA GLY A 548 2.16 7.14 -3.75
C GLY A 548 1.20 6.17 -3.05
N ILE A 549 0.05 5.90 -3.70
CA ILE A 549 -1.10 5.13 -3.20
C ILE A 549 -1.18 3.73 -3.85
N ALA A 550 -0.04 3.10 -4.11
CA ALA A 550 -0.03 1.74 -4.66
C ALA A 550 -0.22 0.69 -3.56
N ASP A 551 -0.58 -0.53 -3.96
CA ASP A 551 -0.65 -1.66 -3.03
C ASP A 551 0.76 -2.17 -2.73
N HIS A 552 1.28 -1.92 -1.53
CA HIS A 552 2.64 -2.28 -1.12
C HIS A 552 2.94 -3.78 -1.20
N GLN A 553 1.92 -4.66 -1.10
CA GLN A 553 2.14 -6.09 -1.28
C GLN A 553 2.58 -6.45 -2.71
N ILE A 554 2.39 -5.54 -3.69
CA ILE A 554 2.99 -5.67 -5.02
C ILE A 554 4.52 -5.54 -4.93
N ALA A 555 5.05 -4.59 -4.15
CA ALA A 555 6.50 -4.42 -3.94
C ALA A 555 7.09 -5.66 -3.28
N ALA A 556 6.48 -6.09 -2.18
CA ALA A 556 6.88 -7.28 -1.44
C ALA A 556 6.94 -8.51 -2.37
N MET A 557 5.95 -8.69 -3.24
CA MET A 557 5.91 -9.82 -4.18
C MET A 557 6.81 -9.66 -5.40
N GLN A 558 7.08 -8.43 -5.86
CA GLN A 558 8.16 -8.18 -6.83
C GLN A 558 9.50 -8.67 -6.26
N LEU A 559 9.78 -8.44 -4.97
CA LEU A 559 10.97 -8.96 -4.32
C LEU A 559 10.88 -10.48 -4.08
N TRP A 560 9.83 -10.97 -3.41
CA TRP A 560 9.75 -12.38 -2.99
C TRP A 560 9.61 -13.33 -4.16
N ALA A 561 8.69 -13.03 -5.09
CA ALA A 561 8.40 -13.86 -6.26
C ALA A 561 9.20 -13.45 -7.51
N GLY A 562 9.84 -12.27 -7.54
CA GLY A 562 10.61 -11.80 -8.71
C GLY A 562 9.74 -11.32 -9.88
N GLN A 563 8.44 -11.05 -9.66
CA GLN A 563 7.49 -10.70 -10.73
C GLN A 563 7.47 -9.20 -11.05
N THR A 564 8.36 -8.75 -11.93
CA THR A 564 8.47 -7.34 -12.35
C THR A 564 7.85 -7.04 -13.71
N PHE A 565 7.11 -7.97 -14.32
CA PHE A 565 6.61 -7.85 -15.70
C PHE A 565 5.69 -6.64 -15.95
N HIS A 566 5.03 -6.12 -14.92
CA HIS A 566 4.18 -4.94 -15.04
C HIS A 566 4.94 -3.62 -14.99
N GLY A 567 6.18 -3.63 -14.50
CA GLY A 567 7.02 -2.44 -14.46
C GLY A 567 7.55 -2.09 -15.86
N PRO A 568 8.02 -0.83 -16.08
CA PRO A 568 8.60 -0.43 -17.35
C PRO A 568 9.74 -1.36 -17.77
N ASP A 569 9.62 -1.96 -18.96
CA ASP A 569 10.58 -2.93 -19.52
C ASP A 569 10.77 -4.21 -18.67
N GLY A 570 9.76 -4.55 -17.86
CA GLY A 570 9.78 -5.73 -16.98
C GLY A 570 10.71 -5.57 -15.77
N ARG A 571 10.88 -4.34 -15.29
CA ARG A 571 11.84 -3.98 -14.23
C ARG A 571 11.17 -3.17 -13.11
N ALA A 572 11.75 -3.21 -11.92
CA ALA A 572 11.25 -2.46 -10.77
C ALA A 572 11.54 -0.96 -10.91
N SER A 573 10.60 -0.09 -10.53
CA SER A 573 10.82 1.36 -10.48
C SER A 573 11.59 1.75 -9.20
N GLU A 574 12.20 2.94 -9.18
CA GLU A 574 12.88 3.47 -7.99
C GLU A 574 11.96 3.59 -6.77
N PRO A 575 10.72 4.13 -6.88
CA PRO A 575 9.75 4.05 -5.78
C PRO A 575 9.47 2.62 -5.33
N GLY A 576 9.40 1.68 -6.28
CA GLY A 576 9.23 0.27 -5.95
C GLY A 576 10.39 -0.32 -5.16
N LEU A 577 11.63 0.08 -5.45
CA LEU A 577 12.80 -0.33 -4.66
C LEU A 577 12.78 0.26 -3.25
N ALA A 578 12.34 1.50 -3.09
CA ALA A 578 12.18 2.13 -1.79
C ALA A 578 11.14 1.38 -0.94
N GLU A 579 10.04 0.92 -1.53
CA GLU A 579 9.06 0.07 -0.85
C GLU A 579 9.63 -1.33 -0.53
N MET A 580 10.35 -1.96 -1.46
CA MET A 580 10.95 -3.29 -1.25
C MET A 580 12.04 -3.33 -0.17
N ILE A 581 12.58 -2.19 0.26
CA ILE A 581 13.73 -2.19 1.19
C ILE A 581 13.37 -2.85 2.52
N TRP A 582 12.10 -2.78 2.91
CA TRP A 582 11.59 -3.37 4.13
C TRP A 582 11.75 -4.89 4.12
N GLU A 583 11.23 -5.54 3.08
CA GLU A 583 11.37 -6.99 2.89
C GLU A 583 12.81 -7.37 2.51
N ALA A 584 13.54 -6.51 1.81
CA ALA A 584 14.92 -6.77 1.41
C ALA A 584 15.87 -6.83 2.60
N THR A 585 15.57 -6.07 3.65
CA THR A 585 16.34 -6.05 4.90
C THR A 585 15.75 -6.97 5.98
N SER A 586 14.62 -7.64 5.68
CA SER A 586 13.93 -8.52 6.62
C SER A 586 14.35 -9.98 6.48
N ASN A 587 14.28 -10.70 7.60
CA ASN A 587 14.42 -12.15 7.63
C ASN A 587 13.09 -12.86 7.37
N TYR A 588 11.95 -12.15 7.40
CA TYR A 588 10.67 -12.73 7.05
C TYR A 588 10.61 -13.03 5.55
N THR A 589 10.25 -14.27 5.21
CA THR A 589 10.00 -14.70 3.83
C THR A 589 8.78 -15.59 3.79
N PRO A 590 7.82 -15.37 2.87
CA PRO A 590 6.70 -16.29 2.70
C PRO A 590 7.20 -17.69 2.35
N HIS A 591 6.49 -18.71 2.81
CA HIS A 591 6.85 -20.09 2.46
C HIS A 591 6.76 -20.33 0.95
N ARG A 592 7.62 -21.20 0.38
CA ARG A 592 7.67 -21.48 -1.07
C ARG A 592 6.32 -21.87 -1.67
N LEU A 593 5.42 -22.50 -0.91
CA LEU A 593 4.09 -22.83 -1.43
C LEU A 593 3.28 -21.58 -1.80
N VAL A 594 3.42 -20.49 -1.04
CA VAL A 594 2.74 -19.21 -1.29
C VAL A 594 3.39 -18.50 -2.48
N LEU A 595 4.72 -18.51 -2.56
CA LEU A 595 5.45 -17.95 -3.71
C LEU A 595 5.07 -18.69 -5.00
N ASP A 596 4.87 -19.99 -4.91
CA ASP A 596 4.42 -20.81 -6.03
C ASP A 596 3.01 -20.45 -6.49
N LEU A 597 2.07 -20.22 -5.56
CA LEU A 597 0.72 -19.73 -5.88
C LEU A 597 0.74 -18.36 -6.58
N ALA A 598 1.70 -17.50 -6.23
CA ALA A 598 1.86 -16.19 -6.87
C ALA A 598 2.41 -16.31 -8.30
N LEU A 599 3.27 -17.30 -8.55
CA LEU A 599 3.99 -17.49 -9.81
C LEU A 599 3.28 -18.36 -10.84
N VAL A 600 2.74 -19.49 -10.41
CA VAL A 600 2.18 -20.52 -11.30
C VAL A 600 0.70 -20.67 -10.99
N LYS A 601 -0.13 -20.15 -11.91
CA LYS A 601 -1.58 -20.25 -11.76
C LYS A 601 -2.09 -21.61 -12.20
N THR A 602 -3.10 -22.09 -11.50
CA THR A 602 -3.85 -23.30 -11.82
C THR A 602 -5.33 -23.00 -11.65
N PRO A 603 -6.22 -23.87 -12.18
CA PRO A 603 -7.62 -23.80 -11.85
C PRO A 603 -7.86 -23.87 -10.34
N TRP A 604 -8.58 -22.89 -9.79
CA TRP A 604 -9.11 -22.91 -8.42
C TRP A 604 -10.17 -21.82 -8.22
N THR A 605 -10.94 -21.94 -7.15
CA THR A 605 -11.86 -20.89 -6.67
C THR A 605 -11.62 -20.56 -5.20
N GLN A 606 -11.84 -19.30 -4.83
CA GLN A 606 -11.67 -18.80 -3.47
C GLN A 606 -12.67 -17.69 -3.17
N THR A 607 -13.26 -17.71 -1.98
CA THR A 607 -13.96 -16.57 -1.37
C THR A 607 -13.23 -16.13 -0.12
N LEU A 608 -13.19 -14.82 0.11
CA LEU A 608 -12.68 -14.19 1.32
C LEU A 608 -13.73 -13.20 1.84
N HIS A 609 -13.82 -13.08 3.15
CA HIS A 609 -14.74 -12.17 3.84
C HIS A 609 -13.98 -11.44 4.95
N HIS A 610 -13.99 -10.11 4.91
CA HIS A 610 -13.40 -9.19 5.90
C HIS A 610 -14.46 -8.16 6.30
N ALA A 611 -14.22 -6.85 6.12
CA ALA A 611 -15.28 -5.83 6.24
C ALA A 611 -16.21 -5.81 5.00
N GLY A 612 -15.70 -6.32 3.89
CA GLY A 612 -16.40 -6.58 2.63
C GLY A 612 -16.14 -8.01 2.17
N TRP A 613 -16.27 -8.23 0.87
CA TRP A 613 -16.34 -9.56 0.29
C TRP A 613 -15.50 -9.62 -0.97
N GLU A 614 -14.74 -10.69 -1.12
CA GLU A 614 -13.90 -10.93 -2.29
C GLU A 614 -14.11 -12.36 -2.79
N ARG A 615 -14.05 -12.51 -4.10
CA ARG A 615 -14.11 -13.78 -4.81
C ARG A 615 -13.07 -13.78 -5.90
N TYR A 616 -12.38 -14.90 -6.00
CA TYR A 616 -11.33 -15.12 -6.97
C TYR A 616 -11.61 -16.45 -7.67
N SER A 617 -11.37 -16.46 -8.97
CA SER A 617 -11.24 -17.72 -9.71
C SER A 617 -10.11 -17.59 -10.70
N SER A 618 -9.26 -18.60 -10.75
CA SER A 618 -8.09 -18.61 -11.61
C SER A 618 -8.15 -19.79 -12.56
N GLY A 619 -7.50 -19.65 -13.71
CA GLY A 619 -7.03 -20.75 -14.55
C GLY A 619 -5.52 -20.62 -14.78
N ARG A 620 -4.94 -21.37 -15.73
CA ARG A 620 -3.48 -21.36 -15.96
C ARG A 620 -2.90 -20.00 -16.33
N SER A 621 -3.66 -19.20 -17.08
CA SER A 621 -3.21 -17.95 -17.67
C SER A 621 -4.16 -16.78 -17.42
N TRP A 622 -5.07 -16.92 -16.45
CA TRP A 622 -6.05 -15.88 -16.17
C TRP A 622 -6.51 -15.90 -14.71
N LEU A 623 -6.99 -14.74 -14.28
CA LEU A 623 -7.58 -14.51 -12.98
C LEU A 623 -8.83 -13.63 -13.14
N LEU A 624 -9.96 -14.12 -12.66
CA LEU A 624 -11.16 -13.34 -12.39
C LEU A 624 -11.11 -12.88 -10.94
N THR A 625 -11.19 -11.57 -10.74
CA THR A 625 -11.32 -10.96 -9.41
C THR A 625 -12.68 -10.32 -9.31
N ALA A 626 -13.42 -10.63 -8.26
CA ALA A 626 -14.75 -10.09 -8.00
C ALA A 626 -14.94 -9.83 -6.52
N GLY A 627 -15.97 -9.09 -6.22
CA GLY A 627 -16.32 -8.68 -4.89
C GLY A 627 -16.11 -7.19 -4.74
N GLY A 628 -17.04 -6.55 -4.07
CA GLY A 628 -17.07 -5.11 -3.98
C GLY A 628 -18.45 -4.70 -3.55
N THR A 629 -18.59 -4.48 -2.26
CA THR A 629 -19.69 -3.71 -1.70
C THR A 629 -19.04 -2.62 -0.88
N GLU A 630 -19.64 -1.45 -0.90
CA GLU A 630 -19.32 -0.44 0.10
C GLU A 630 -19.40 -1.04 1.51
N SER A 631 -18.45 -0.68 2.37
CA SER A 631 -18.51 -0.99 3.79
C SER A 631 -18.61 0.31 4.59
N GLY A 632 -19.00 0.18 5.86
CA GLY A 632 -18.86 1.28 6.82
C GLY A 632 -17.40 1.70 7.02
N TYR A 633 -17.19 2.64 7.93
CA TYR A 633 -15.87 3.15 8.28
C TYR A 633 -15.02 2.11 9.04
N ALA A 634 -13.71 2.32 9.11
CA ALA A 634 -12.78 1.39 9.77
C ALA A 634 -12.70 1.68 11.27
N GLN A 635 -12.54 2.96 11.59
CA GLN A 635 -12.64 3.49 12.95
C GLN A 635 -13.85 4.43 13.06
N GLY A 636 -14.29 4.62 14.29
CA GLY A 636 -15.33 5.59 14.63
C GLY A 636 -15.13 6.21 16.00
N PHE A 637 -16.20 6.79 16.49
CA PHE A 637 -16.28 7.35 17.83
C PHE A 637 -16.80 6.29 18.80
N ARG A 638 -15.94 5.77 19.67
CA ARG A 638 -16.31 4.73 20.63
C ARG A 638 -16.95 5.33 21.87
N THR A 639 -18.20 4.99 22.12
CA THR A 639 -18.91 5.33 23.37
C THR A 639 -18.89 4.16 24.35
N PRO A 640 -19.24 4.36 25.63
CA PRO A 640 -19.41 3.26 26.58
C PRO A 640 -20.39 2.18 26.12
N THR A 641 -21.33 2.53 25.23
CA THR A 641 -22.35 1.62 24.68
C THR A 641 -21.98 1.01 23.32
N GLY A 642 -20.82 1.35 22.74
CA GLY A 642 -20.36 0.86 21.44
C GLY A 642 -19.86 1.96 20.50
N THR A 643 -19.38 1.59 19.32
CA THR A 643 -18.86 2.54 18.32
C THR A 643 -20.00 3.19 17.54
N ILE A 644 -20.01 4.52 17.54
CA ILE A 644 -20.92 5.37 16.77
C ILE A 644 -20.09 6.03 15.67
N TYR A 645 -20.69 6.24 14.50
CA TYR A 645 -20.04 6.90 13.36
C TYR A 645 -20.65 8.28 13.13
N PRO A 646 -20.28 9.30 13.92
CA PRO A 646 -20.86 10.62 13.81
C PRO A 646 -20.52 11.26 12.46
N SER A 647 -21.56 11.59 11.69
CA SER A 647 -21.44 12.09 10.30
C SER A 647 -20.66 13.41 10.15
N ALA A 648 -20.48 14.15 11.25
CA ALA A 648 -19.75 15.41 11.27
C ALA A 648 -18.22 15.25 11.31
N PHE A 649 -17.72 14.08 11.73
CA PHE A 649 -16.30 13.86 12.01
C PHE A 649 -15.61 12.90 11.04
N ILE A 650 -16.37 12.20 10.21
CA ILE A 650 -15.82 11.15 9.35
C ILE A 650 -15.93 11.57 7.89
N LYS A 651 -14.78 11.57 7.21
CA LYS A 651 -14.74 11.88 5.78
C LYS A 651 -15.42 10.74 5.04
N TRP A 652 -16.32 11.06 4.10
CA TRP A 652 -16.99 10.05 3.28
C TRP A 652 -15.98 9.22 2.47
N SER A 653 -14.83 9.82 2.19
CA SER A 653 -13.70 9.17 1.55
C SER A 653 -13.03 8.08 2.37
N ASP A 654 -13.35 7.90 3.67
CA ASP A 654 -12.79 6.86 4.55
C ASP A 654 -13.58 5.53 4.54
N ARG A 655 -14.69 5.49 3.79
CA ARG A 655 -15.48 4.26 3.62
C ARG A 655 -14.72 3.20 2.84
N GLY A 656 -15.12 1.95 3.04
CA GLY A 656 -14.76 0.90 2.10
C GLY A 656 -15.55 1.06 0.79
N ALA A 657 -14.88 0.89 -0.34
CA ALA A 657 -15.44 0.92 -1.67
C ALA A 657 -15.21 -0.42 -2.37
N GLY A 658 -16.22 -0.86 -3.11
CA GLY A 658 -16.10 -1.97 -4.05
C GLY A 658 -15.34 -1.56 -5.31
N VAL A 659 -14.64 -2.53 -5.89
CA VAL A 659 -13.91 -2.42 -7.16
C VAL A 659 -14.59 -3.32 -8.20
N PRO A 660 -14.52 -2.98 -9.50
CA PRO A 660 -15.15 -3.76 -10.54
C PRO A 660 -14.66 -5.20 -10.63
N THR A 661 -15.58 -6.12 -10.96
CA THR A 661 -15.22 -7.48 -11.35
C THR A 661 -14.35 -7.39 -12.59
N THR A 662 -13.16 -7.99 -12.55
CA THR A 662 -12.14 -7.79 -13.58
C THR A 662 -11.56 -9.13 -14.05
N LEU A 663 -11.39 -9.27 -15.36
CA LEU A 663 -10.60 -10.34 -15.97
C LEU A 663 -9.16 -9.86 -16.22
N MET A 664 -8.21 -10.50 -15.56
CA MET A 664 -6.77 -10.34 -15.79
C MET A 664 -6.23 -11.57 -16.50
N VAL A 665 -5.96 -11.46 -17.80
CA VAL A 665 -5.23 -12.49 -18.56
C VAL A 665 -3.72 -12.27 -18.44
N SER A 666 -2.95 -13.34 -18.49
CA SER A 666 -1.49 -13.28 -18.55
C SER A 666 -1.08 -12.46 -19.77
N SER A 667 -0.20 -11.48 -19.57
CA SER A 667 0.27 -10.58 -20.62
C SER A 667 1.60 -11.10 -21.16
N GLY A 668 1.62 -11.53 -22.43
CA GLY A 668 2.86 -11.76 -23.21
C GLY A 668 3.78 -12.87 -22.69
N LYS A 669 4.68 -13.38 -23.55
CA LYS A 669 5.69 -14.39 -23.18
C LYS A 669 6.52 -13.95 -21.94
N ARG A 670 6.78 -14.90 -21.02
CA ARG A 670 8.16 -15.13 -20.51
C ARG A 670 9.01 -15.35 -21.75
N LEU A 671 9.56 -14.29 -22.33
CA LEU A 671 10.31 -14.43 -23.58
C LEU A 671 11.48 -15.37 -23.27
N PRO A 672 11.57 -16.58 -23.87
CA PRO A 672 12.69 -17.47 -23.61
C PRO A 672 14.03 -16.81 -23.96
N ALA A 673 13.99 -15.83 -24.88
CA ALA A 673 15.12 -14.96 -25.18
C ALA A 673 15.49 -14.01 -24.03
N CYS A 674 14.52 -13.49 -23.26
CA CYS A 674 14.81 -12.69 -22.06
C CYS A 674 15.25 -13.57 -20.89
N GLU A 675 14.72 -14.79 -20.73
CA GLU A 675 15.20 -15.75 -19.74
C GLU A 675 16.64 -16.20 -20.04
N ALA A 676 16.96 -16.50 -21.31
CA ALA A 676 18.31 -16.88 -21.72
C ALA A 676 19.31 -15.70 -21.63
N ALA A 677 18.85 -14.46 -21.84
CA ALA A 677 19.72 -13.27 -21.82
C ALA A 677 19.74 -12.54 -20.47
N GLY A 678 18.90 -12.92 -19.50
CA GLY A 678 18.69 -12.18 -18.26
C GLY A 678 18.20 -10.74 -18.47
N SER A 679 17.77 -10.35 -19.68
CA SER A 679 17.39 -8.99 -20.01
C SER A 679 16.61 -8.90 -21.32
N CYS A 680 15.60 -8.04 -21.39
CA CYS A 680 14.81 -7.80 -22.61
C CYS A 680 15.34 -6.67 -23.51
N VAL A 681 16.55 -6.15 -23.25
CA VAL A 681 17.13 -4.93 -23.85
C VAL A 681 17.36 -5.00 -25.38
N GLY A 682 17.14 -6.14 -26.03
CA GLY A 682 17.36 -6.32 -27.48
C GLY A 682 16.10 -6.62 -28.31
N LEU A 683 14.91 -6.65 -27.72
CA LEU A 683 13.70 -7.00 -28.47
C LEU A 683 13.09 -5.78 -29.19
N PRO A 684 12.49 -5.96 -30.37
CA PRO A 684 11.87 -4.88 -31.12
C PRO A 684 10.85 -4.10 -30.25
N PRO A 685 10.83 -2.75 -30.32
CA PRO A 685 9.97 -1.90 -29.48
C PRO A 685 8.49 -2.30 -29.46
N ALA A 686 7.97 -2.82 -30.57
CA ALA A 686 6.58 -3.24 -30.70
C ALA A 686 6.15 -4.34 -29.71
N ARG A 687 7.08 -5.15 -29.17
CA ARG A 687 6.78 -6.16 -28.14
C ARG A 687 6.93 -5.63 -26.71
N LEU A 688 7.72 -4.59 -26.48
CA LEU A 688 7.89 -3.94 -25.18
C LEU A 688 6.69 -3.06 -24.80
N GLU A 689 5.87 -2.66 -25.78
CA GLU A 689 4.65 -1.89 -25.51
C GLU A 689 3.53 -2.71 -24.86
N GLN A 690 3.50 -4.05 -25.02
CA GLN A 690 2.39 -4.88 -24.54
C GLN A 690 2.18 -4.84 -23.01
N PRO A 691 3.20 -5.01 -22.13
CA PRO A 691 2.98 -4.97 -20.68
C PRO A 691 2.48 -3.61 -20.19
N ARG A 692 2.89 -2.52 -20.86
CA ARG A 692 2.42 -1.15 -20.56
C ARG A 692 0.94 -0.94 -20.89
N ARG A 693 0.34 -1.78 -21.74
CA ARG A 693 -1.07 -1.65 -22.18
C ARG A 693 -2.06 -2.48 -21.36
N GLN A 694 -1.61 -3.15 -20.30
CA GLN A 694 -2.47 -3.69 -19.23
C GLN A 694 -2.03 -3.17 -17.87
N ALA A 695 -1.60 -1.91 -17.85
CA ALA A 695 -1.10 -1.23 -16.68
C ALA A 695 -2.09 -0.18 -16.18
N GLN A 696 -3.20 0.06 -16.88
CA GLN A 696 -4.24 0.97 -16.44
C GLN A 696 -5.53 0.23 -16.16
N PHE A 697 -6.34 0.76 -15.26
CA PHE A 697 -7.63 0.19 -14.96
C PHE A 697 -8.56 0.06 -16.19
N ALA A 698 -8.45 1.01 -17.12
CA ALA A 698 -9.22 1.03 -18.35
C ALA A 698 -8.90 -0.14 -19.31
N ASP A 699 -7.76 -0.80 -19.12
CA ASP A 699 -7.21 -1.84 -20.02
C ASP A 699 -7.80 -3.23 -19.80
N PHE A 700 -8.63 -3.42 -18.77
CA PHE A 700 -9.21 -4.71 -18.45
C PHE A 700 -10.67 -4.84 -18.91
N ILE A 701 -11.05 -6.06 -19.29
CA ILE A 701 -12.47 -6.41 -19.37
C ILE A 701 -13.02 -6.43 -17.95
N ARG A 702 -14.08 -5.65 -17.71
CA ARG A 702 -14.62 -5.48 -16.36
C ARG A 702 -16.12 -5.23 -16.35
N PHE A 703 -16.72 -5.52 -15.21
CA PHE A 703 -18.10 -5.14 -14.86
C PHE A 703 -18.05 -4.13 -13.73
N GLU A 704 -18.49 -2.90 -14.00
CA GLU A 704 -18.45 -1.82 -13.02
C GLU A 704 -19.58 -1.96 -11.98
N GLY A 705 -20.60 -2.78 -12.22
CA GLY A 705 -21.67 -3.00 -11.24
C GLY A 705 -22.44 -1.71 -10.97
N LYS A 706 -23.11 -1.61 -9.83
CA LYS A 706 -23.81 -0.39 -9.44
C LYS A 706 -22.81 0.67 -8.98
N ILE A 707 -22.69 1.75 -9.74
CA ILE A 707 -21.84 2.89 -9.38
C ILE A 707 -22.57 3.72 -8.32
N VAL A 708 -21.95 3.86 -7.15
CA VAL A 708 -22.42 4.75 -6.07
C VAL A 708 -21.43 5.89 -5.96
N THR A 709 -21.91 7.13 -6.13
CA THR A 709 -21.13 8.34 -5.88
C THR A 709 -21.60 9.00 -4.60
N TRP A 710 -20.67 9.49 -3.78
CA TRP A 710 -20.99 10.23 -2.56
C TRP A 710 -20.76 11.72 -2.80
N ALA A 711 -21.82 12.45 -3.17
CA ALA A 711 -21.76 13.89 -3.42
C ALA A 711 -21.79 14.66 -2.09
N ARG A 712 -20.64 15.22 -1.67
CA ARG A 712 -20.64 16.22 -0.58
C ARG A 712 -19.42 17.14 -0.53
N ASP A 713 -18.28 16.73 -1.07
CA ASP A 713 -17.06 17.55 -1.06
C ASP A 713 -16.79 18.07 -2.49
N GLU A 714 -16.63 19.39 -2.64
CA GLU A 714 -16.75 20.12 -3.91
C GLU A 714 -15.67 19.82 -4.98
N GLU A 715 -14.71 18.93 -4.72
CA GLU A 715 -13.58 18.71 -5.63
C GLU A 715 -13.48 17.28 -6.20
N ASP A 716 -13.86 16.24 -5.45
CA ASP A 716 -13.80 14.84 -5.93
C ASP A 716 -14.92 14.00 -5.31
N GLU A 717 -15.91 13.58 -6.10
CA GLU A 717 -16.97 12.66 -5.68
C GLU A 717 -16.38 11.25 -5.53
N PRO A 718 -16.16 10.73 -4.30
CA PRO A 718 -15.62 9.39 -4.15
C PRO A 718 -16.64 8.38 -4.70
N MET A 719 -16.18 7.24 -5.20
CA MET A 719 -17.06 6.27 -5.87
C MET A 719 -16.80 4.82 -5.46
N SER A 720 -17.87 4.05 -5.41
CA SER A 720 -17.88 2.61 -5.18
C SER A 720 -18.52 1.86 -6.35
N PHE A 721 -17.98 0.70 -6.66
CA PHE A 721 -18.48 -0.22 -7.67
C PHE A 721 -19.13 -1.42 -6.97
N ASN A 722 -20.42 -1.28 -6.64
CA ASN A 722 -21.16 -2.24 -5.84
C ASN A 722 -21.77 -3.37 -6.70
N ASP A 723 -22.21 -4.43 -6.04
CA ASP A 723 -22.96 -5.55 -6.64
C ASP A 723 -22.16 -6.37 -7.68
N ASN A 724 -20.83 -6.36 -7.57
CA ASN A 724 -19.89 -7.04 -8.46
C ASN A 724 -19.47 -8.43 -7.94
N PHE A 725 -20.42 -9.32 -7.70
CA PHE A 725 -20.15 -10.64 -7.09
C PHE A 725 -20.33 -11.83 -8.01
N CYS A 726 -20.82 -11.59 -9.22
CA CYS A 726 -21.13 -12.64 -10.16
C CYS A 726 -19.87 -13.22 -10.79
N VAL A 727 -19.21 -14.12 -10.06
CA VAL A 727 -18.11 -14.97 -10.54
C VAL A 727 -18.36 -16.40 -10.08
N HIS A 728 -18.17 -17.37 -10.97
CA HIS A 728 -18.23 -18.79 -10.65
C HIS A 728 -17.37 -19.57 -11.63
N GLY A 729 -16.29 -20.18 -11.13
CA GLY A 729 -15.27 -20.79 -11.98
C GLY A 729 -14.80 -19.81 -13.06
N SER A 730 -14.79 -20.24 -14.31
CA SER A 730 -14.39 -19.40 -15.44
C SER A 730 -15.44 -18.41 -15.96
N PHE A 731 -16.59 -18.29 -15.30
CA PHE A 731 -17.67 -17.39 -15.68
C PHE A 731 -17.71 -16.15 -14.79
N ALA A 732 -18.00 -14.99 -15.39
CA ALA A 732 -18.30 -13.76 -14.68
C ALA A 732 -19.43 -12.97 -15.36
N CYS A 733 -20.24 -12.24 -14.60
CA CYS A 733 -21.30 -11.40 -15.15
C CYS A 733 -21.45 -10.08 -14.41
N GLY A 734 -22.26 -9.18 -14.97
CA GLY A 734 -22.61 -7.93 -14.30
C GLY A 734 -23.23 -6.88 -15.22
N ILE A 735 -23.44 -5.70 -14.66
CA ILE A 735 -23.86 -4.48 -15.36
C ILE A 735 -22.69 -3.52 -15.57
N ASN A 736 -22.91 -2.50 -16.40
CA ASN A 736 -21.90 -1.51 -16.77
C ASN A 736 -20.62 -2.16 -17.30
N MET A 737 -20.77 -3.14 -18.19
CA MET A 737 -19.66 -3.88 -18.80
C MET A 737 -18.78 -2.95 -19.64
N LYS A 738 -17.46 -3.07 -19.46
CA LYS A 738 -16.45 -2.36 -20.24
C LYS A 738 -15.52 -3.36 -20.91
N ILE A 739 -15.30 -3.14 -22.20
CA ILE A 739 -14.33 -3.88 -23.01
C ILE A 739 -13.44 -2.80 -23.66
N PRO A 740 -12.12 -2.84 -23.41
CA PRO A 740 -11.17 -1.92 -24.04
C PRO A 740 -11.26 -1.95 -25.56
N ASP A 741 -11.11 -0.79 -26.21
CA ASP A 741 -11.27 -0.66 -27.66
C ASP A 741 -10.29 -1.54 -28.44
N PHE A 742 -9.07 -1.72 -27.94
CA PHE A 742 -8.07 -2.59 -28.57
C PHE A 742 -8.48 -4.07 -28.53
N LEU A 743 -9.23 -4.51 -27.51
CA LEU A 743 -9.79 -5.87 -27.46
C LEU A 743 -11.02 -6.02 -28.33
N ARG A 744 -11.79 -4.94 -28.55
CA ARG A 744 -12.89 -4.97 -29.52
C ARG A 744 -12.42 -5.30 -30.93
N ALA A 745 -11.19 -4.92 -31.30
CA ALA A 745 -10.57 -5.32 -32.56
C ALA A 745 -10.25 -6.83 -32.64
N CYS A 746 -10.06 -7.49 -31.49
CA CYS A 746 -9.87 -8.94 -31.40
C CYS A 746 -11.18 -9.73 -31.31
N MET A 747 -12.31 -9.06 -31.07
CA MET A 747 -13.61 -9.71 -31.00
C MET A 747 -14.05 -10.10 -32.40
N ALA A 748 -14.13 -11.40 -32.66
CA ALA A 748 -14.87 -11.89 -33.80
C ALA A 748 -16.33 -12.04 -33.39
N GLY A 749 -17.21 -11.29 -34.07
CA GLY A 749 -18.66 -11.48 -33.92
C GLY A 749 -19.08 -12.88 -34.35
N SER A 750 -20.30 -13.28 -34.00
CA SER A 750 -20.88 -14.52 -34.49
C SER A 750 -20.70 -14.62 -36.00
N GLU A 751 -20.06 -15.68 -36.50
CA GLU A 751 -19.71 -15.83 -37.92
C GLU A 751 -20.95 -15.85 -38.84
N SER A 752 -22.15 -15.88 -38.26
CA SER A 752 -23.42 -15.70 -38.94
C SER A 752 -24.06 -14.36 -38.57
N ALA A 753 -23.92 -13.36 -39.45
CA ALA A 753 -24.73 -12.14 -39.42
C ALA A 753 -26.26 -12.41 -39.47
N ALA A 754 -26.66 -13.67 -39.68
CA ALA A 754 -28.05 -14.12 -39.69
C ALA A 754 -28.61 -14.48 -38.30
N LEU A 755 -27.81 -14.47 -37.22
CA LEU A 755 -28.35 -14.67 -35.88
C LEU A 755 -29.18 -13.44 -35.44
N PRO A 756 -30.35 -13.64 -34.81
CA PRO A 756 -31.10 -12.55 -34.17
C PRO A 756 -30.21 -11.78 -33.21
N VAL A 757 -30.40 -10.45 -33.11
CA VAL A 757 -29.58 -9.56 -32.25
C VAL A 757 -29.45 -10.08 -30.81
N GLY A 758 -30.51 -10.70 -30.29
CA GLY A 758 -30.53 -11.30 -28.95
C GLY A 758 -29.67 -12.56 -28.75
N ARG A 759 -29.23 -13.20 -29.84
CA ARG A 759 -28.39 -14.41 -29.82
C ARG A 759 -26.95 -14.13 -30.27
N GLN A 760 -26.62 -12.87 -30.53
CA GLN A 760 -25.27 -12.49 -30.92
C GLN A 760 -24.37 -12.45 -29.69
N PHE A 761 -23.25 -13.17 -29.78
CA PHE A 761 -22.15 -13.11 -28.84
C PHE A 761 -20.85 -13.03 -29.65
N SER A 762 -19.78 -12.62 -29.00
CA SER A 762 -18.45 -12.52 -29.59
C SER A 762 -17.49 -13.47 -28.91
N ILE A 763 -16.42 -13.84 -29.61
CA ILE A 763 -15.31 -14.60 -29.01
C ILE A 763 -14.02 -13.82 -29.23
N ILE A 764 -13.27 -13.64 -28.15
CA ILE A 764 -11.87 -13.22 -28.21
C ILE A 764 -11.03 -14.49 -28.17
N ASP A 765 -10.15 -14.64 -29.16
CA ASP A 765 -9.19 -15.73 -29.23
C ASP A 765 -7.81 -15.17 -28.85
N SER A 766 -7.30 -15.50 -27.66
CA SER A 766 -6.02 -14.95 -27.18
C SER A 766 -4.86 -15.23 -28.11
N ALA A 767 -4.81 -16.43 -28.73
CA ALA A 767 -3.77 -16.84 -29.68
C ALA A 767 -3.71 -15.94 -30.93
N ASN A 768 -4.87 -15.40 -31.32
CA ASN A 768 -5.02 -14.53 -32.50
C ASN A 768 -5.17 -13.05 -32.13
N CYS A 769 -5.26 -12.74 -30.85
CA CYS A 769 -5.32 -11.38 -30.36
C CYS A 769 -3.90 -10.95 -30.02
N THR A 770 -3.30 -10.11 -30.87
CA THR A 770 -1.93 -9.60 -30.70
C THR A 770 -1.66 -8.91 -29.37
N TRP A 771 -2.68 -8.68 -28.55
CA TRP A 771 -2.60 -8.02 -27.25
C TRP A 771 -2.60 -8.99 -26.07
N TRP A 772 -3.06 -10.22 -26.30
CA TRP A 772 -3.16 -11.30 -25.33
C TRP A 772 -2.30 -12.51 -25.69
N ASP A 773 -1.85 -12.60 -26.94
CA ASP A 773 -0.92 -13.64 -27.39
C ASP A 773 0.34 -13.61 -26.52
N ASN A 774 0.47 -14.64 -25.69
CA ASN A 774 1.60 -14.85 -24.82
C ASN A 774 2.57 -15.87 -25.41
N GLY A 775 2.38 -16.29 -26.67
CA GLY A 775 3.20 -17.21 -27.44
C GLY A 775 3.35 -18.61 -26.85
N ASP A 776 2.59 -18.98 -25.81
CA ASP A 776 2.51 -20.31 -25.23
C ASP A 776 1.11 -20.88 -25.45
N ALA A 777 1.00 -21.82 -26.39
CA ALA A 777 -0.27 -22.41 -26.75
C ALA A 777 -0.98 -23.15 -25.59
N THR A 778 -0.25 -23.49 -24.51
CA THR A 778 -0.83 -24.13 -23.33
C THR A 778 -1.54 -23.17 -22.38
N ASP A 779 -1.30 -21.87 -22.57
CA ASP A 779 -1.92 -20.76 -21.85
C ASP A 779 -2.99 -20.05 -22.68
N ASP A 780 -3.17 -20.44 -23.95
CA ASP A 780 -4.20 -19.87 -24.81
C ASP A 780 -5.60 -20.13 -24.22
N VAL A 781 -6.40 -19.07 -24.21
CA VAL A 781 -7.81 -19.09 -23.86
C VAL A 781 -8.68 -18.45 -24.94
N PHE A 782 -9.93 -18.86 -24.96
CA PHE A 782 -11.00 -18.07 -25.52
C PHE A 782 -11.72 -17.31 -24.42
N VAL A 783 -12.26 -16.15 -24.78
CA VAL A 783 -13.23 -15.44 -23.94
C VAL A 783 -14.51 -15.26 -24.73
N VAL A 784 -15.55 -15.98 -24.32
CA VAL A 784 -16.92 -15.77 -24.80
C VAL A 784 -17.43 -14.48 -24.17
N VAL A 785 -17.98 -13.58 -24.97
CA VAL A 785 -18.48 -12.27 -24.54
C VAL A 785 -19.91 -12.11 -25.02
N TYR A 786 -20.83 -11.95 -24.08
CA TYR A 786 -22.22 -11.58 -24.35
C TYR A 786 -22.48 -10.20 -23.75
N GLU A 787 -22.87 -9.22 -24.57
CA GLU A 787 -23.23 -7.87 -24.12
C GLU A 787 -24.56 -7.44 -24.75
N GLN A 788 -25.44 -6.84 -23.94
CA GLN A 788 -26.71 -6.27 -24.38
C GLN A 788 -26.93 -4.91 -23.72
N ALA A 789 -27.69 -4.02 -24.38
CA ALA A 789 -28.06 -2.74 -23.79
C ALA A 789 -28.92 -2.94 -22.55
N CYS A 790 -28.68 -2.17 -21.49
CA CYS A 790 -29.60 -2.16 -20.35
C CYS A 790 -30.92 -1.47 -20.77
N LYS A 791 -32.07 -2.07 -20.41
CA LYS A 791 -33.34 -1.33 -20.35
C LYS A 791 -33.28 -0.50 -19.08
N GLY A 792 -33.28 0.84 -19.21
CA GLY A 792 -33.01 1.78 -18.11
C GLY A 792 -33.82 1.51 -16.83
N GLY A 793 -33.24 1.89 -15.68
CA GLY A 793 -33.70 1.52 -14.34
C GLY A 793 -32.84 0.40 -13.74
N ASN A 794 -32.69 0.37 -12.41
CA ASN A 794 -31.94 -0.66 -11.64
C ASN A 794 -30.40 -0.60 -11.75
N GLY A 795 -29.79 0.58 -11.60
CA GLY A 795 -28.34 0.73 -11.39
C GLY A 795 -27.45 0.70 -12.65
N CYS A 796 -28.00 0.36 -13.82
CA CYS A 796 -27.30 0.60 -15.09
C CYS A 796 -27.29 2.10 -15.43
N GLY A 797 -26.13 2.61 -15.84
CA GLY A 797 -26.03 3.97 -16.40
C GLY A 797 -26.72 4.10 -17.76
N THR A 798 -27.03 5.33 -18.17
CA THR A 798 -27.55 5.61 -19.52
C THR A 798 -26.55 5.13 -20.59
N GLY A 799 -27.02 4.34 -21.56
CA GLY A 799 -26.16 3.75 -22.60
C GLY A 799 -25.24 2.62 -22.11
N ALA A 800 -25.38 2.20 -20.85
CA ALA A 800 -24.64 1.07 -20.33
C ALA A 800 -25.10 -0.26 -20.92
N LYS A 801 -24.20 -1.24 -20.83
CA LYS A 801 -24.44 -2.62 -21.22
C LYS A 801 -24.38 -3.53 -20.00
N TRP A 802 -25.19 -4.59 -20.02
CA TRP A 802 -25.06 -5.73 -19.12
C TRP A 802 -24.57 -6.92 -19.92
N GLY A 803 -24.03 -7.94 -19.24
CA GLY A 803 -23.53 -9.11 -19.93
C GLY A 803 -22.86 -10.13 -19.05
N PHE A 804 -22.14 -11.03 -19.73
CA PHE A 804 -21.25 -11.99 -19.08
C PHE A 804 -20.03 -12.28 -19.96
N ILE A 805 -19.02 -12.83 -19.30
CA ILE A 805 -17.88 -13.47 -19.95
C ILE A 805 -17.72 -14.91 -19.46
N GLU A 806 -17.23 -15.77 -20.33
CA GLU A 806 -16.73 -17.10 -19.97
C GLU A 806 -15.33 -17.27 -20.54
N VAL A 807 -14.37 -17.61 -19.69
CA VAL A 807 -13.02 -17.98 -20.11
C VAL A 807 -12.98 -19.49 -20.35
N VAL A 808 -12.57 -19.90 -21.55
CA VAL A 808 -12.52 -21.30 -21.97
C VAL A 808 -11.09 -21.64 -22.39
N PRO A 809 -10.39 -22.55 -21.67
CA PRO A 809 -9.08 -23.03 -22.10
C PRO A 809 -9.09 -23.58 -23.52
N ARG A 810 -8.05 -23.32 -24.31
CA ARG A 810 -7.96 -23.73 -25.72
C ARG A 810 -8.16 -25.23 -25.90
N GLU A 811 -7.71 -26.05 -24.96
CA GLU A 811 -7.87 -27.51 -25.01
C GLU A 811 -9.34 -27.99 -24.99
N GLN A 812 -10.28 -27.15 -24.55
CA GLN A 812 -11.71 -27.48 -24.55
C GLN A 812 -12.38 -27.22 -25.91
N ALA A 813 -11.75 -26.46 -26.81
CA ALA A 813 -12.26 -26.19 -28.16
C ALA A 813 -11.10 -25.98 -29.16
N PRO A 814 -10.91 -26.85 -30.16
CA PRO A 814 -9.76 -26.75 -31.08
C PRO A 814 -9.69 -25.43 -31.84
N THR A 815 -10.86 -24.91 -32.24
CA THR A 815 -10.99 -23.65 -32.98
C THR A 815 -12.04 -22.72 -32.37
N ARG A 816 -11.92 -21.43 -32.69
CA ARG A 816 -12.94 -20.43 -32.36
C ARG A 816 -14.32 -20.82 -32.88
N LYS A 817 -14.38 -21.40 -34.08
CA LYS A 817 -15.62 -21.85 -34.70
C LYS A 817 -16.26 -23.00 -33.91
N ASP A 818 -15.45 -23.97 -33.49
CA ASP A 818 -15.95 -25.08 -32.66
C ASP A 818 -16.55 -24.56 -31.35
N LEU A 819 -15.86 -23.60 -30.70
CA LEU A 819 -16.39 -22.98 -29.48
C LEU A 819 -17.71 -22.24 -29.74
N HIS A 820 -17.77 -21.44 -30.81
CA HIS A 820 -18.98 -20.73 -31.19
C HIS A 820 -20.16 -21.68 -31.38
N ASP A 821 -19.98 -22.73 -32.19
CA ASP A 821 -21.05 -23.67 -32.51
C ASP A 821 -21.50 -24.45 -31.26
N GLN A 822 -20.57 -24.80 -30.36
CA GLN A 822 -20.89 -25.42 -29.07
C GLN A 822 -21.68 -24.49 -28.14
N VAL A 823 -21.27 -23.23 -27.99
CA VAL A 823 -21.97 -22.25 -27.15
C VAL A 823 -23.37 -21.99 -27.67
N LEU A 824 -23.52 -21.78 -28.98
CA LEU A 824 -24.81 -21.54 -29.61
C LEU A 824 -25.76 -22.74 -29.45
N ALA A 825 -25.26 -23.96 -29.70
CA ALA A 825 -26.05 -25.18 -29.57
C ALA A 825 -26.56 -25.37 -28.12
N ALA A 826 -25.71 -25.09 -27.12
CA ALA A 826 -26.06 -25.25 -25.72
C ALA A 826 -26.99 -24.14 -25.16
N ASN A 827 -26.99 -22.95 -25.78
CA ASN A 827 -27.63 -21.76 -25.20
C ASN A 827 -28.70 -21.10 -26.07
N THR A 828 -29.17 -21.73 -27.15
CA THR A 828 -30.16 -21.10 -28.05
C THR A 828 -31.42 -20.62 -27.30
N ALA A 829 -32.02 -21.48 -26.46
CA ALA A 829 -33.20 -21.10 -25.67
C ALA A 829 -32.87 -20.10 -24.55
N ASN A 830 -31.67 -20.23 -23.96
CA ASN A 830 -31.20 -19.35 -22.90
C ASN A 830 -30.97 -17.92 -23.40
N PHE A 831 -30.45 -17.74 -24.62
CA PHE A 831 -30.27 -16.41 -25.22
C PHE A 831 -31.62 -15.73 -25.53
N ASP A 832 -32.64 -16.50 -25.94
CA ASP A 832 -34.00 -15.97 -26.10
C ASP A 832 -34.55 -15.46 -24.76
N GLU A 833 -34.37 -16.24 -23.70
CA GLU A 833 -34.73 -15.85 -22.34
C GLU A 833 -34.00 -14.56 -21.91
N MET A 834 -32.67 -14.53 -22.03
CA MET A 834 -31.83 -13.37 -21.69
C MET A 834 -32.27 -12.10 -22.42
N THR A 835 -32.58 -12.22 -23.71
CA THR A 835 -33.06 -11.11 -24.54
C THR A 835 -34.42 -10.61 -24.07
N SER A 836 -35.35 -11.54 -23.80
CA SER A 836 -36.70 -11.20 -23.35
C SER A 836 -36.68 -10.45 -22.01
N LYS A 837 -35.83 -10.90 -21.08
CA LYS A 837 -35.66 -10.35 -19.74
C LYS A 837 -34.74 -9.13 -19.69
N SER A 838 -33.95 -8.88 -20.73
CA SER A 838 -33.01 -7.76 -20.79
C SER A 838 -32.09 -7.69 -19.56
N GLY A 839 -31.59 -8.84 -19.11
CA GLY A 839 -30.66 -8.90 -17.98
C GLY A 839 -31.32 -9.04 -16.62
N GLN A 840 -32.64 -8.83 -16.53
CA GLN A 840 -33.34 -8.76 -15.25
C GLN A 840 -33.74 -10.14 -14.71
N GLY A 841 -33.56 -10.32 -13.41
CA GLY A 841 -33.93 -11.53 -12.68
C GLY A 841 -32.97 -12.69 -12.97
N THR A 842 -33.39 -13.91 -12.62
CA THR A 842 -32.58 -15.10 -12.84
C THR A 842 -32.54 -15.49 -14.32
N LEU A 843 -31.33 -15.63 -14.85
CA LEU A 843 -30.97 -16.06 -16.19
C LEU A 843 -30.24 -17.40 -16.11
N THR A 844 -30.25 -18.15 -17.21
CA THR A 844 -29.57 -19.44 -17.31
C THR A 844 -28.50 -19.40 -18.39
N TYR A 845 -27.32 -19.97 -18.14
CA TYR A 845 -26.27 -20.15 -19.13
C TYR A 845 -25.62 -21.52 -18.97
N ALA A 846 -25.54 -22.29 -20.06
CA ALA A 846 -24.81 -23.55 -20.13
C ALA A 846 -23.34 -23.25 -20.48
N SER A 847 -22.51 -23.13 -19.46
CA SER A 847 -21.07 -22.96 -19.54
C SER A 847 -20.38 -24.23 -20.03
N ARG A 848 -19.30 -24.05 -20.79
CA ARG A 848 -18.42 -25.12 -21.26
C ARG A 848 -17.63 -25.73 -20.12
N SER A 849 -17.16 -24.91 -19.18
CA SER A 849 -16.31 -25.36 -18.07
C SER A 849 -17.08 -25.63 -16.77
N ASN A 850 -18.21 -24.97 -16.53
CA ASN A 850 -18.87 -24.96 -15.22
C ASN A 850 -20.31 -25.53 -15.22
N GLY A 851 -20.73 -26.19 -16.31
CA GLY A 851 -22.08 -26.75 -16.42
C GLY A 851 -23.18 -25.69 -16.55
N VAL A 852 -24.38 -25.95 -16.05
CA VAL A 852 -25.50 -25.00 -16.12
C VAL A 852 -25.44 -24.03 -14.95
N ILE A 853 -25.20 -22.76 -15.27
CA ILE A 853 -25.12 -21.63 -14.36
C ILE A 853 -26.46 -20.90 -14.35
N LYS A 854 -26.97 -20.58 -13.16
CA LYS A 854 -28.03 -19.59 -12.99
C LYS A 854 -27.43 -18.32 -12.41
N PHE A 855 -27.72 -17.17 -12.99
CA PHE A 855 -27.12 -15.90 -12.59
C PHE A 855 -28.12 -14.75 -12.67
N ASP A 856 -27.82 -13.64 -12.02
CA ASP A 856 -28.50 -12.36 -12.20
C ASP A 856 -27.42 -11.33 -12.60
N ALA A 857 -27.63 -10.60 -13.70
CA ALA A 857 -26.64 -9.61 -14.12
C ALA A 857 -26.70 -8.34 -13.28
N HIS A 858 -27.86 -8.01 -12.72
CA HIS A 858 -28.09 -6.85 -11.86
C HIS A 858 -27.98 -7.20 -10.37
N GLY A 859 -28.16 -8.48 -10.04
CA GLY A 859 -28.01 -9.04 -8.71
C GLY A 859 -26.61 -9.58 -8.48
N SER A 860 -26.12 -9.43 -7.26
CA SER A 860 -24.82 -9.88 -6.73
C SER A 860 -24.65 -11.42 -6.71
N TRP A 861 -25.21 -12.18 -7.66
CA TRP A 861 -25.59 -13.58 -7.42
C TRP A 861 -25.34 -14.54 -8.59
N VAL A 862 -24.89 -15.75 -8.23
CA VAL A 862 -24.83 -16.95 -9.07
C VAL A 862 -25.22 -18.15 -8.23
N SER A 863 -26.11 -19.03 -8.71
CA SER A 863 -26.29 -20.37 -8.13
C SER A 863 -26.02 -21.50 -9.11
N GLU A 864 -25.46 -22.57 -8.56
CA GLU A 864 -25.45 -23.88 -9.20
C GLU A 864 -26.84 -24.51 -9.11
N ALA A 865 -27.19 -25.31 -10.12
CA ALA A 865 -28.33 -26.22 -10.02
C ALA A 865 -28.04 -27.35 -9.00
N GLY A 866 -28.11 -27.05 -7.70
CA GLY A 866 -27.96 -28.06 -6.64
C GLY A 866 -27.58 -27.58 -5.24
N GLY A 867 -27.18 -26.32 -5.04
CA GLY A 867 -26.73 -25.83 -3.72
C GLY A 867 -26.95 -24.33 -3.55
N VAL A 868 -27.59 -23.97 -2.44
CA VAL A 868 -28.20 -22.68 -2.13
C VAL A 868 -27.19 -21.51 -2.03
N ALA A 869 -27.55 -20.37 -2.61
CA ALA A 869 -27.44 -19.07 -1.94
C ALA A 869 -28.63 -18.22 -2.35
N GLN A 870 -29.30 -17.59 -1.39
CA GLN A 870 -30.60 -16.92 -1.53
C GLN A 870 -30.50 -15.55 -2.20
N ALA A 871 -31.63 -15.16 -2.79
CA ALA A 871 -31.92 -13.85 -3.35
C ALA A 871 -32.03 -12.76 -2.26
N HIS A 872 -31.67 -11.53 -2.63
CA HIS A 872 -31.97 -10.26 -1.98
C HIS A 872 -31.69 -10.15 -0.46
N GLY A 873 -30.55 -9.52 -0.13
CA GLY A 873 -30.39 -8.77 1.14
C GLY A 873 -29.57 -9.44 2.23
N ALA A 874 -29.26 -10.73 2.14
CA ALA A 874 -28.34 -11.41 3.05
C ALA A 874 -27.26 -12.13 2.24
N VAL A 875 -26.05 -11.57 2.21
CA VAL A 875 -24.88 -12.33 1.77
C VAL A 875 -24.82 -13.59 2.64
N PRO A 876 -24.64 -14.80 2.06
CA PRO A 876 -24.57 -16.01 2.88
C PRO A 876 -23.49 -15.83 3.94
N ALA A 877 -23.66 -16.43 5.11
CA ALA A 877 -22.63 -16.47 6.14
C ALA A 877 -21.43 -17.32 5.68
N TRP A 878 -20.68 -16.87 4.66
CA TRP A 878 -19.45 -17.55 4.27
C TRP A 878 -18.47 -17.46 5.42
N PRO A 879 -17.71 -18.52 5.68
CA PRO A 879 -16.51 -18.42 6.48
C PRO A 879 -15.59 -17.30 5.96
N ARG A 880 -14.76 -16.75 6.84
CA ARG A 880 -13.75 -15.72 6.50
C ARG A 880 -12.90 -16.08 5.28
N ALA A 881 -12.61 -17.37 5.10
CA ALA A 881 -12.01 -17.89 3.88
C ALA A 881 -12.58 -19.28 3.58
N GLN A 882 -13.03 -19.48 2.35
CA GLN A 882 -13.53 -20.77 1.86
C GLN A 882 -13.12 -20.96 0.40
N GLY A 883 -12.58 -22.12 0.06
CA GLY A 883 -12.17 -22.41 -1.31
C GLY A 883 -11.18 -23.56 -1.41
N GLU A 884 -10.39 -23.57 -2.47
CA GLU A 884 -9.40 -24.63 -2.68
C GLU A 884 -8.02 -24.30 -2.07
N VAL A 885 -7.75 -23.01 -1.84
CA VAL A 885 -6.44 -22.53 -1.40
C VAL A 885 -6.44 -22.21 0.09
N ILE A 886 -7.22 -21.21 0.53
CA ILE A 886 -7.29 -20.80 1.93
C ILE A 886 -8.64 -21.24 2.51
N ASN A 887 -8.60 -22.06 3.55
CA ASN A 887 -9.80 -22.52 4.25
C ASN A 887 -9.69 -22.20 5.73
N ARG A 888 -10.71 -21.52 6.28
CA ARG A 888 -10.86 -21.41 7.73
C ARG A 888 -11.18 -22.78 8.31
N THR A 889 -10.38 -23.23 9.27
CA THR A 889 -10.57 -24.50 10.00
C THR A 889 -11.13 -24.30 11.40
N GLY A 890 -11.13 -23.07 11.91
CA GLY A 890 -11.67 -22.68 13.21
C GLY A 890 -11.57 -21.15 13.43
N PRO A 891 -11.94 -20.64 14.62
CA PRO A 891 -11.63 -19.26 15.00
C PRO A 891 -10.13 -18.97 14.87
N ALA A 892 -9.77 -17.92 14.14
CA ALA A 892 -8.39 -17.52 13.86
C ALA A 892 -7.47 -18.66 13.36
N SER A 893 -8.02 -19.67 12.67
CA SER A 893 -7.29 -20.87 12.25
C SER A 893 -7.55 -21.19 10.79
N TYR A 894 -6.48 -21.47 10.04
CA TYR A 894 -6.49 -21.61 8.60
C TYR A 894 -5.62 -22.77 8.10
N ARG A 895 -6.07 -23.37 7.01
CA ARG A 895 -5.28 -24.25 6.15
C ARG A 895 -5.04 -23.54 4.82
N ILE A 896 -3.78 -23.36 4.45
CA ILE A 896 -3.36 -22.84 3.14
C ILE A 896 -2.82 -24.03 2.34
N ARG A 897 -3.41 -24.32 1.19
CA ARG A 897 -3.02 -25.41 0.30
C ARG A 897 -2.65 -24.85 -1.06
N ASN A 898 -1.58 -25.35 -1.66
CA ASN A 898 -1.27 -25.10 -3.05
C ASN A 898 -1.92 -26.19 -3.93
N PRO A 899 -2.90 -25.88 -4.80
CA PRO A 899 -3.58 -26.88 -5.62
C PRO A 899 -2.66 -27.60 -6.61
N ARG A 900 -1.58 -26.96 -7.04
CA ARG A 900 -0.59 -27.50 -7.99
C ARG A 900 0.31 -28.54 -7.34
N THR A 901 0.91 -28.20 -6.20
CA THR A 901 1.91 -29.05 -5.54
C THR A 901 1.30 -30.00 -4.51
N GLY A 902 0.09 -29.71 -4.03
CA GLY A 902 -0.55 -30.44 -2.93
C GLY A 902 0.00 -30.09 -1.54
N GLU A 903 1.08 -29.30 -1.45
CA GLU A 903 1.65 -28.83 -0.19
C GLU A 903 0.61 -28.05 0.62
N THR A 904 0.65 -28.21 1.93
CA THR A 904 -0.32 -27.60 2.86
C THR A 904 0.41 -27.05 4.07
N MET A 905 0.09 -25.83 4.47
CA MET A 905 0.53 -25.26 5.74
C MET A 905 -0.67 -24.89 6.62
N HIS A 906 -0.46 -24.91 7.93
CA HIS A 906 -1.48 -24.60 8.93
C HIS A 906 -1.07 -23.41 9.78
N ILE A 907 -2.02 -22.52 10.00
CA ILE A 907 -1.90 -21.35 10.87
C ILE A 907 -3.01 -21.46 11.91
N ASP A 908 -2.66 -21.38 13.19
CA ASP A 908 -3.60 -21.63 14.28
C ASP A 908 -3.32 -20.67 15.44
N PHE A 909 -4.24 -19.71 15.64
CA PHE A 909 -4.27 -18.80 16.78
C PHE A 909 -5.38 -19.18 17.78
N SER A 910 -5.84 -20.44 17.82
CA SER A 910 -6.82 -20.87 18.83
C SER A 910 -6.28 -20.75 20.26
N ASP A 911 -4.96 -20.92 20.43
CA ASP A 911 -4.22 -20.48 21.61
C ASP A 911 -3.50 -19.17 21.28
N LYS A 912 -4.04 -18.05 21.79
CA LYS A 912 -3.53 -16.71 21.48
C LYS A 912 -2.10 -16.49 21.98
N GLU A 913 -1.69 -17.15 23.07
CA GLU A 913 -0.37 -16.96 23.67
C GLU A 913 0.68 -17.83 22.96
N ASN A 914 0.24 -18.88 22.25
CA ASN A 914 1.10 -19.84 21.57
C ASN A 914 0.58 -20.14 20.15
N PRO A 915 0.62 -19.15 19.24
CA PRO A 915 0.20 -19.35 17.87
C PRO A 915 1.11 -20.35 17.18
N LYS A 916 0.51 -21.17 16.31
CA LYS A 916 1.22 -22.21 15.57
C LYS A 916 1.29 -21.86 14.10
N ARG A 917 2.48 -22.06 13.53
CA ARG A 917 2.78 -21.98 12.11
C ARG A 917 3.43 -23.30 11.69
N VAL A 918 2.63 -24.21 11.15
CA VAL A 918 3.09 -25.55 10.72
C VAL A 918 3.28 -25.54 9.21
N LEU A 919 4.52 -25.66 8.77
CA LEU A 919 4.91 -25.74 7.36
C LEU A 919 4.72 -27.18 6.81
N PRO A 920 4.68 -27.36 5.48
CA PRO A 920 4.41 -28.65 4.83
C PRO A 920 5.42 -29.77 5.14
#